data_AF-A0AAU9G5X1-F1
#
_entry.id   AF-A0AAU9G5X1-F1
#
_cell.length_a   1.000
_cell.length_b   1.000
_cell.length_c   1.000
_cell.angle_alpha   90.00
_cell.angle_beta   90.00
_cell.angle_gamma   90.00
#
_symmetry.space_group_name_H-M   'P 1'
#
loop_
_entity.id
_entity.type
_entity.pdbx_description
1 polymer ?
#
loop_
_entity_poly.entity_id
_entity_poly.type
_entity_poly.pdbx_seq_one_letter_code
_entity_poly.pdbx_strand_id
1 'polypeptide(L)'
;MTFSRSALRYAHTNGHTGLIYTPKGEFIITCGTDGDIRHWTCISDDDPRSTCLGEFVMCIAHSGSRLLASTDRNTIHAYTFPDMDSDGILMRFTAPATCLKVAGEYTAAGSEDATIKVLRGDHAGNETLLEGHSGPILALDMFIERKLLASVSGDGQLKVWNFETATELNNITGLPRVNSFESATQYGTPSFEPQTGELLAYAADTEIVVLNTANWEVAYKLRDDRVSSNYSCCQFSPNGERLAAGTTKGEVSVFDIKKRKAISVESPPNDCNSITCLAWSRAEEEEVAFCDATGQLGTVFMSDGTQADIEEELESEDIRADLLSKLKFDRAGNQEATADDGDGVSLEQLKRDVINCGDSIDDELSNHSLASDSRVVPAPAAPQIKLFKQQSAFQPSATPSDLEHRYLAWNDVGIVTGHVEPSGESSIDVEFHDASIHHSLHISNYNQHNLASLSSGALALACSESNKLVVIALAASGNKEWSLSLPDCESVDALVATSHLVAVATSASFLRIFSVMGTQREVLSIPGPVVAIAGHEHSLMLVYHSSAPTQTQQHLSAMLVNINGLSLRLEHLPVPLTPGRQMIWLGYTETGSPSIADNMGLLQLYRKSSNAWFPICDTMKQSSSVSNNYFVVAVSERRQIVQAVLCRGTSYPMTNPRPMLQELRMQIPLCDIEVEKSELEDALLRSSLMQVEGAEKMQKETAIKLFALACSNECETRARELIESIASTELLQLAVKYATKRGRIHLSDRLCELMPQLEAIQEARKQQTLLGASGIAATIVLPMTPTAGSQSQGPKPKAIELSSSKRGALKRFTNSPNMFKAAARPSTPETTAPLDTQENIFADAESETVTGKSTELRTPLNSVNPFAMKRKLVDTGVIFGSEKLKLAKK
;
A
#
# COMPACT_ATOMS: atom_id res chain seq x y z
N MET A 1 37.75 -5.15 2.87
CA MET A 1 36.69 -4.21 2.49
C MET A 1 35.61 -4.94 1.70
N THR A 2 34.82 -5.72 2.42
CA THR A 2 33.43 -6.01 2.05
C THR A 2 32.57 -4.78 2.33
N PHE A 3 31.47 -4.62 1.60
CA PHE A 3 30.52 -3.53 1.79
C PHE A 3 29.17 -4.15 2.12
N SER A 4 28.60 -3.79 3.26
CA SER A 4 27.25 -4.20 3.66
C SER A 4 26.34 -2.98 3.70
N ARG A 5 25.20 -3.08 2.99
CA ARG A 5 24.12 -2.10 3.06
C ARG A 5 23.13 -2.53 4.14
N SER A 6 22.62 -1.57 4.89
CA SER A 6 21.50 -1.80 5.79
C SER A 6 20.24 -2.24 5.03
N ALA A 7 19.25 -2.75 5.76
CA ALA A 7 17.87 -2.68 5.31
C ALA A 7 17.47 -1.21 5.08
N LEU A 8 16.55 -0.97 4.14
CA LEU A 8 15.98 0.36 3.92
C LEU A 8 14.87 0.62 4.95
N ARG A 9 14.92 1.79 5.60
CA ARG A 9 13.89 2.29 6.51
C ARG A 9 13.05 3.35 5.81
N TYR A 10 11.73 3.33 6.02
CA TYR A 10 10.87 4.45 5.61
C TYR A 10 11.21 5.67 6.45
N ALA A 11 11.71 6.74 5.83
CA ALA A 11 12.11 7.95 6.54
C ALA A 11 11.25 9.16 6.24
N HIS A 12 10.74 9.34 5.02
CA HIS A 12 9.83 10.42 4.60
C HIS A 12 8.91 9.96 3.46
N THR A 13 7.92 10.77 3.08
CA THR A 13 7.13 10.50 1.86
C THR A 13 7.96 10.75 0.59
N ASN A 14 7.50 10.22 -0.56
CA ASN A 14 8.15 10.42 -1.86
C ASN A 14 8.40 11.91 -2.16
N GLY A 15 9.62 12.24 -2.55
CA GLY A 15 10.06 13.62 -2.79
C GLY A 15 11.58 13.77 -2.65
N HIS A 16 12.04 15.01 -2.45
CA HIS A 16 13.40 15.24 -1.99
C HIS A 16 13.51 14.92 -0.49
N THR A 17 14.63 14.35 -0.07
CA THR A 17 14.90 14.03 1.34
C THR A 17 16.29 14.52 1.70
N GLY A 18 16.36 15.45 2.66
CA GLY A 18 17.60 15.96 3.22
C GLY A 18 18.12 15.06 4.33
N LEU A 19 19.45 15.00 4.49
CA LEU A 19 20.13 14.06 5.39
C LEU A 19 21.40 14.69 5.97
N ILE A 20 21.59 14.59 7.29
CA ILE A 20 22.84 14.94 7.99
C ILE A 20 23.10 14.01 9.17
N TYR A 21 24.37 13.85 9.56
CA TYR A 21 24.73 13.40 10.92
C TYR A 21 24.87 14.59 11.86
N THR A 22 24.63 14.39 13.15
CA THR A 22 25.07 15.33 14.19
C THR A 22 26.60 15.43 14.23
N PRO A 23 27.20 16.53 14.73
CA PRO A 23 28.65 16.74 14.69
C PRO A 23 29.50 15.67 15.38
N LYS A 24 28.91 14.92 16.33
CA LYS A 24 29.55 13.82 17.06
C LYS A 24 29.23 12.42 16.47
N GLY A 25 28.31 12.31 15.50
CA GLY A 25 27.77 11.03 15.04
C GLY A 25 26.71 10.37 15.94
N GLU A 26 26.25 11.05 17.01
CA GLU A 26 25.28 10.49 17.98
C GLU A 26 23.87 10.24 17.38
N PHE A 27 23.54 10.88 16.26
CA PHE A 27 22.24 10.72 15.58
C PHE A 27 22.37 11.00 14.08
N ILE A 28 21.57 10.29 13.28
CA ILE A 28 21.21 10.65 11.90
C ILE A 28 19.96 11.54 11.97
N ILE A 29 19.88 12.58 11.14
CA ILE A 29 18.71 13.46 11.04
C ILE A 29 18.27 13.54 9.57
N THR A 30 16.99 13.30 9.32
CA THR A 30 16.34 13.37 8.00
C THR A 30 15.25 14.44 7.96
N CYS A 31 15.00 15.03 6.80
CA CYS A 31 13.85 15.90 6.55
C CYS A 31 13.25 15.66 5.15
N GLY A 32 11.98 16.01 4.93
CA GLY A 32 11.36 15.78 3.62
C GLY A 32 10.08 16.56 3.32
N THR A 33 9.44 16.16 2.23
CA THR A 33 8.21 16.72 1.65
C THR A 33 6.94 16.48 2.46
N ASP A 34 7.02 15.78 3.59
CA ASP A 34 5.93 15.61 4.57
C ASP A 34 5.99 16.61 5.74
N GLY A 35 6.98 17.51 5.76
CA GLY A 35 7.07 18.58 6.77
C GLY A 35 7.65 18.16 8.13
N ASP A 36 7.92 16.86 8.29
CA ASP A 36 8.58 16.29 9.46
C ASP A 36 10.11 16.40 9.35
N ILE A 37 10.76 16.54 10.51
CA ILE A 37 12.14 16.15 10.74
C ILE A 37 12.13 14.90 11.62
N ARG A 38 12.90 13.87 11.25
CA ARG A 38 13.06 12.64 12.05
C ARG A 38 14.51 12.48 12.47
N HIS A 39 14.76 12.19 13.75
CA HIS A 39 16.11 11.87 14.23
C HIS A 39 16.20 10.42 14.76
N TRP A 40 17.26 9.75 14.34
CA TRP A 40 17.48 8.32 14.49
C TRP A 40 18.78 8.09 15.26
N THR A 41 18.77 7.17 16.22
CA THR A 41 19.96 6.78 16.99
C THR A 41 20.91 5.94 16.12
N CYS A 42 20.36 5.09 15.27
CA CYS A 42 21.07 4.32 14.23
C CYS A 42 20.07 3.85 13.15
N ILE A 43 20.54 3.15 12.12
CA ILE A 43 19.65 2.61 11.06
C ILE A 43 18.73 1.46 11.53
N SER A 44 19.07 0.85 12.66
CA SER A 44 18.25 -0.17 13.33
C SER A 44 17.23 0.42 14.30
N ASP A 45 17.17 1.74 14.46
CA ASP A 45 16.19 2.42 15.31
C ASP A 45 14.77 2.29 14.71
N ASP A 46 13.87 1.61 15.44
CA ASP A 46 12.50 1.32 15.00
C ASP A 46 11.49 2.43 15.34
N ASP A 47 11.81 3.34 16.28
CA ASP A 47 10.95 4.46 16.69
C ASP A 47 11.73 5.81 16.69
N PRO A 48 12.13 6.30 15.51
CA PRO A 48 12.83 7.59 15.39
C PRO A 48 11.91 8.74 15.78
N ARG A 49 12.42 9.66 16.61
CA ARG A 49 11.63 10.81 17.07
C ARG A 49 11.33 11.74 15.90
N SER A 50 10.04 11.91 15.60
CA SER A 50 9.56 12.87 14.61
C SER A 50 9.15 14.21 15.23
N THR A 51 9.33 15.30 14.49
CA THR A 51 8.80 16.63 14.83
C THR A 51 8.37 17.34 13.56
N CYS A 52 7.08 17.68 13.48
CA CYS A 52 6.49 18.41 12.35
C CYS A 52 6.76 19.91 12.47
N LEU A 53 7.35 20.52 11.43
CA LEU A 53 7.70 21.95 11.42
C LEU A 53 6.84 22.83 10.48
N GLY A 54 6.10 22.23 9.56
CA GLY A 54 5.31 22.93 8.54
C GLY A 54 4.77 21.97 7.47
N GLU A 55 4.43 22.48 6.29
CA GLU A 55 3.96 21.65 5.17
C GLU A 55 5.09 20.85 4.48
N PHE A 56 6.33 21.36 4.47
CA PHE A 56 7.51 20.69 3.91
C PHE A 56 8.81 21.22 4.53
N VAL A 57 9.86 20.39 4.58
CA VAL A 57 11.23 20.77 5.00
C VAL A 57 12.23 20.26 3.96
N MET A 58 12.70 21.15 3.09
CA MET A 58 13.59 20.80 1.97
C MET A 58 15.04 20.57 2.39
N CYS A 59 15.55 21.34 3.36
CA CYS A 59 16.96 21.25 3.77
C CYS A 59 17.17 21.54 5.26
N ILE A 60 18.18 20.87 5.83
CA ILE A 60 18.59 20.94 7.24
C ILE A 60 20.13 21.05 7.37
N ALA A 61 20.60 21.69 8.44
CA ALA A 61 22.00 21.67 8.86
C ALA A 61 22.13 21.84 10.38
N HIS A 62 23.18 21.27 10.98
CA HIS A 62 23.41 21.32 12.43
C HIS A 62 24.49 22.36 12.79
N SER A 63 24.22 23.20 13.80
CA SER A 63 25.12 24.27 14.25
C SER A 63 25.20 24.33 15.77
N GLY A 64 26.36 23.98 16.36
CA GLY A 64 26.52 23.98 17.82
C GLY A 64 25.53 23.04 18.51
N SER A 65 24.59 23.60 19.28
CA SER A 65 23.46 22.90 19.93
C SER A 65 22.10 23.17 19.27
N ARG A 66 22.11 23.60 18.00
CA ARG A 66 20.92 23.97 17.21
C ARG A 66 20.82 23.14 15.94
N LEU A 67 19.58 22.84 15.55
CA LEU A 67 19.25 22.42 14.20
C LEU A 67 18.69 23.61 13.43
N LEU A 68 19.16 23.80 12.19
CA LEU A 68 18.69 24.81 11.26
C LEU A 68 17.86 24.12 10.19
N ALA A 69 16.66 24.64 9.90
CA ALA A 69 15.74 24.03 8.94
C ALA A 69 15.04 25.07 8.07
N SER A 70 14.80 24.74 6.80
CA SER A 70 13.87 25.45 5.92
C SER A 70 12.42 25.23 6.37
N THR A 71 11.59 26.27 6.37
CA THR A 71 10.13 26.14 6.61
C THR A 71 9.32 26.53 5.37
N ASP A 72 8.04 26.15 5.37
CA ASP A 72 7.03 26.53 4.36
C ASP A 72 6.87 28.04 4.14
N ARG A 73 7.42 28.89 5.01
CA ARG A 73 7.33 30.36 4.94
C ARG A 73 8.49 31.02 4.18
N ASN A 74 9.25 30.25 3.41
CA ASN A 74 10.46 30.70 2.70
C ASN A 74 11.51 31.29 3.67
N THR A 75 11.61 30.72 4.87
CA THR A 75 12.55 31.14 5.92
C THR A 75 13.40 29.97 6.39
N ILE A 76 14.59 30.29 6.91
CA ILE A 76 15.41 29.35 7.67
C ILE A 76 15.29 29.70 9.14
N HIS A 77 14.79 28.76 9.92
CA HIS A 77 14.61 28.88 11.36
C HIS A 77 15.70 28.10 12.10
N ALA A 78 16.06 28.60 13.28
CA ALA A 78 16.86 27.87 14.24
C ALA A 78 15.95 27.20 15.27
N TYR A 79 16.30 25.97 15.67
CA TYR A 79 15.63 25.19 16.70
C TYR A 79 16.67 24.64 17.67
N THR A 80 16.36 24.51 18.95
CA THR A 80 17.21 23.81 19.92
C THR A 80 17.26 22.32 19.56
N PHE A 81 18.38 21.64 19.77
CA PHE A 81 18.48 20.18 19.57
C PHE A 81 18.97 19.52 20.87
N PRO A 82 18.31 18.45 21.38
CA PRO A 82 17.28 17.64 20.72
C PRO A 82 15.82 18.15 20.82
N ASP A 83 15.52 19.13 21.66
CA ASP A 83 14.15 19.41 22.11
C ASP A 83 13.23 20.11 21.08
N MET A 84 13.80 20.66 19.99
CA MET A 84 13.10 21.32 18.88
C MET A 84 12.30 22.60 19.24
N ASP A 85 12.63 23.29 20.34
CA ASP A 85 12.09 24.62 20.63
C ASP A 85 12.59 25.66 19.61
N SER A 86 11.73 26.58 19.17
CA SER A 86 12.09 27.60 18.18
C SER A 86 13.01 28.69 18.76
N ASP A 87 14.23 28.80 18.24
CA ASP A 87 15.26 29.78 18.63
C ASP A 87 15.42 30.93 17.60
N GLY A 88 14.37 31.17 16.79
CA GLY A 88 14.24 32.34 15.92
C GLY A 88 14.50 32.08 14.43
N ILE A 89 14.71 33.18 13.70
CA ILE A 89 14.72 33.23 12.23
C ILE A 89 16.06 33.79 11.77
N LEU A 90 16.86 32.99 11.05
CA LEU A 90 18.19 33.36 10.58
C LEU A 90 18.19 34.04 9.21
N MET A 91 17.39 33.51 8.27
CA MET A 91 17.33 34.02 6.90
C MET A 91 15.89 34.03 6.37
N ARG A 92 15.63 34.91 5.39
CA ARG A 92 14.40 34.98 4.61
C ARG A 92 14.71 35.04 3.13
N PHE A 93 13.95 34.29 2.34
CA PHE A 93 14.00 34.23 0.87
C PHE A 93 12.64 34.61 0.27
N THR A 94 12.56 34.74 -1.05
CA THR A 94 11.30 35.00 -1.76
C THR A 94 10.63 33.70 -2.23
N ALA A 95 11.41 32.65 -2.49
CA ALA A 95 10.95 31.28 -2.76
C ALA A 95 11.54 30.29 -1.71
N PRO A 96 11.18 28.99 -1.72
CA PRO A 96 11.70 28.04 -0.74
C PRO A 96 13.23 28.00 -0.68
N ALA A 97 13.80 27.80 0.51
CA ALA A 97 15.21 27.48 0.67
C ALA A 97 15.43 25.99 0.34
N THR A 98 16.32 25.69 -0.59
CA THR A 98 16.49 24.36 -1.20
C THR A 98 17.70 23.60 -0.67
N CYS A 99 18.73 24.32 -0.22
CA CYS A 99 19.98 23.73 0.27
C CYS A 99 20.62 24.64 1.32
N LEU A 100 21.29 24.02 2.30
CA LEU A 100 21.81 24.67 3.50
C LEU A 100 23.10 23.98 3.97
N LYS A 101 24.12 24.76 4.32
CA LYS A 101 25.35 24.29 4.97
C LYS A 101 25.77 25.25 6.09
N VAL A 102 26.43 24.69 7.10
CA VAL A 102 27.04 25.42 8.22
C VAL A 102 28.53 25.05 8.27
N ALA A 103 29.38 26.07 8.33
CA ALA A 103 30.82 25.95 8.34
C ALA A 103 31.43 26.99 9.30
N GLY A 104 31.68 26.59 10.55
CA GLY A 104 32.16 27.49 11.61
C GLY A 104 31.11 28.55 11.98
N GLU A 105 31.49 29.83 11.98
CA GLU A 105 30.56 30.95 12.19
C GLU A 105 29.64 31.24 10.99
N TYR A 106 29.86 30.59 9.84
CA TYR A 106 29.14 30.90 8.60
C TYR A 106 28.04 29.88 8.32
N THR A 107 26.87 30.38 7.96
CA THR A 107 25.75 29.60 7.42
C THR A 107 25.49 30.06 6.00
N ALA A 108 25.43 29.16 5.02
CA ALA A 108 25.05 29.49 3.65
C ALA A 108 23.82 28.72 3.20
N ALA A 109 22.93 29.40 2.49
CA ALA A 109 21.68 28.85 1.98
C ALA A 109 21.41 29.30 0.55
N GLY A 110 20.91 28.37 -0.28
CA GLY A 110 20.41 28.63 -1.62
C GLY A 110 18.89 28.49 -1.68
N SER A 111 18.26 29.17 -2.62
CA SER A 111 16.81 29.15 -2.81
C SER A 111 16.41 28.85 -4.26
N GLU A 112 15.14 28.48 -4.44
CA GLU A 112 14.51 28.40 -5.76
C GLU A 112 14.44 29.78 -6.45
N ASP A 113 14.59 30.90 -5.71
CA ASP A 113 14.65 32.26 -6.27
C ASP A 113 16.01 32.64 -6.92
N ALA A 114 16.88 31.66 -7.13
CA ALA A 114 18.23 31.78 -7.69
C ALA A 114 19.23 32.62 -6.86
N THR A 115 18.86 33.09 -5.67
CA THR A 115 19.79 33.76 -4.75
C THR A 115 20.49 32.77 -3.81
N ILE A 116 21.68 33.16 -3.37
CA ILE A 116 22.41 32.49 -2.28
C ILE A 116 22.73 33.53 -1.22
N LYS A 117 22.43 33.22 0.05
CA LYS A 117 22.76 34.05 1.20
C LYS A 117 23.80 33.37 2.07
N VAL A 118 24.81 34.12 2.49
CA VAL A 118 25.83 33.70 3.44
C VAL A 118 25.78 34.63 4.64
N LEU A 119 25.44 34.09 5.81
CA LEU A 119 25.28 34.81 7.07
C LEU A 119 26.45 34.48 8.01
N ARG A 120 27.01 35.49 8.67
CA ARG A 120 28.02 35.31 9.73
C ARG A 120 27.44 35.54 11.13
N GLY A 121 27.37 34.47 11.93
CA GLY A 121 26.71 34.44 13.23
C GLY A 121 25.19 34.59 13.14
N ASP A 122 24.51 34.81 14.27
CA ASP A 122 23.04 34.86 14.31
C ASP A 122 22.43 36.23 13.90
N HIS A 123 23.25 37.18 13.44
CA HIS A 123 22.85 38.58 13.31
C HIS A 123 22.48 38.93 11.86
N ALA A 124 21.19 39.08 11.56
CA ALA A 124 20.64 39.38 10.22
C ALA A 124 21.16 40.68 9.54
N GLY A 125 22.04 41.46 10.19
CA GLY A 125 22.81 42.55 9.56
C GLY A 125 24.08 42.08 8.85
N ASN A 126 24.49 40.82 9.01
CA ASN A 126 25.69 40.20 8.44
C ASN A 126 25.38 39.29 7.22
N GLU A 127 24.24 39.49 6.54
CA GLU A 127 23.90 38.75 5.32
C GLU A 127 24.74 39.27 4.14
N THR A 128 25.54 38.39 3.53
CA THR A 128 26.17 38.60 2.22
C THR A 128 25.34 37.89 1.15
N LEU A 129 24.92 38.62 0.13
CA LEU A 129 24.13 38.10 -0.98
C LEU A 129 25.03 37.79 -2.18
N LEU A 130 24.87 36.61 -2.78
CA LEU A 130 25.53 36.22 -4.02
C LEU A 130 24.45 36.12 -5.12
N GLU A 131 24.53 37.01 -6.10
CA GLU A 131 23.63 37.09 -7.25
C GLU A 131 24.39 36.70 -8.54
N GLY A 132 23.75 35.99 -9.46
CA GLY A 132 24.34 35.69 -10.78
C GLY A 132 23.97 34.33 -11.38
N HIS A 133 23.32 33.44 -10.63
CA HIS A 133 22.59 32.31 -11.21
C HIS A 133 21.27 32.78 -11.85
N SER A 134 20.77 32.01 -12.82
CA SER A 134 19.53 32.32 -13.55
C SER A 134 18.49 31.19 -13.46
N GLY A 135 18.56 30.39 -12.39
CA GLY A 135 17.72 29.23 -12.14
C GLY A 135 17.85 28.76 -10.69
N PRO A 136 16.98 27.84 -10.25
CA PRO A 136 16.90 27.43 -8.84
C PRO A 136 18.22 26.81 -8.36
N ILE A 137 18.67 27.17 -7.16
CA ILE A 137 19.87 26.54 -6.58
C ILE A 137 19.51 25.11 -6.17
N LEU A 138 20.28 24.12 -6.63
CA LEU A 138 20.05 22.70 -6.37
C LEU A 138 20.90 22.19 -5.21
N ALA A 139 22.14 22.68 -5.08
CA ALA A 139 23.06 22.29 -4.04
C ALA A 139 24.16 23.33 -3.83
N LEU A 140 24.73 23.38 -2.62
CA LEU A 140 25.90 24.19 -2.28
C LEU A 140 26.82 23.50 -1.28
N ASP A 141 28.09 23.90 -1.27
CA ASP A 141 29.09 23.52 -0.27
C ASP A 141 30.09 24.66 0.01
N MET A 142 30.77 24.62 1.16
CA MET A 142 31.63 25.70 1.66
C MET A 142 32.98 25.22 2.15
N PHE A 143 34.04 25.99 1.86
CA PHE A 143 35.35 25.82 2.48
C PHE A 143 35.85 27.13 3.11
N ILE A 144 35.96 27.14 4.45
CA ILE A 144 36.11 28.37 5.26
C ILE A 144 37.47 29.04 5.05
N GLU A 145 38.57 28.28 5.08
CA GLU A 145 39.92 28.85 5.21
C GLU A 145 40.30 29.73 4.00
N ARG A 146 39.85 29.33 2.81
CA ARG A 146 40.01 30.07 1.56
C ARG A 146 38.76 30.86 1.15
N LYS A 147 37.74 30.87 2.01
CA LYS A 147 36.45 31.59 1.87
C LYS A 147 35.73 31.29 0.55
N LEU A 148 35.73 30.01 0.18
CA LEU A 148 35.14 29.50 -1.06
C LEU A 148 33.73 28.96 -0.80
N LEU A 149 32.80 29.24 -1.70
CA LEU A 149 31.48 28.61 -1.78
C LEU A 149 31.29 28.08 -3.21
N ALA A 150 30.86 26.84 -3.36
CA ALA A 150 30.48 26.25 -4.65
C ALA A 150 28.97 26.07 -4.68
N SER A 151 28.32 26.41 -5.80
CA SER A 151 26.87 26.30 -5.98
C SER A 151 26.53 25.73 -7.35
N VAL A 152 25.54 24.82 -7.38
CA VAL A 152 24.96 24.24 -8.59
C VAL A 152 23.53 24.73 -8.76
N SER A 153 23.15 25.10 -9.97
CA SER A 153 21.82 25.61 -10.31
C SER A 153 21.19 24.88 -11.49
N GLY A 154 19.86 24.87 -11.53
CA GLY A 154 19.06 24.42 -12.68
C GLY A 154 19.31 25.22 -13.98
N ASP A 155 20.06 26.33 -13.94
CA ASP A 155 20.57 27.01 -15.14
C ASP A 155 21.66 26.20 -15.91
N GLY A 156 22.14 25.10 -15.33
CA GLY A 156 23.16 24.20 -15.90
C GLY A 156 24.60 24.65 -15.64
N GLN A 157 24.81 25.52 -14.64
CA GLN A 157 26.12 26.03 -14.22
C GLN A 157 26.47 25.59 -12.80
N LEU A 158 27.75 25.29 -12.57
CA LEU A 158 28.37 25.30 -11.24
C LEU A 158 29.21 26.57 -11.15
N LYS A 159 28.84 27.49 -10.25
CA LYS A 159 29.63 28.70 -9.94
C LYS A 159 30.43 28.51 -8.67
N VAL A 160 31.63 29.07 -8.62
CA VAL A 160 32.45 29.14 -7.41
C VAL A 160 32.70 30.59 -7.06
N TRP A 161 32.49 30.92 -5.79
CA TRP A 161 32.45 32.28 -5.26
C TRP A 161 33.51 32.46 -4.17
N ASN A 162 34.03 33.68 -4.05
CA ASN A 162 34.59 34.15 -2.78
C ASN A 162 33.44 34.80 -1.99
N PHE A 163 33.04 34.18 -0.88
CA PHE A 163 31.86 34.62 -0.12
C PHE A 163 32.13 35.81 0.82
N GLU A 164 33.38 36.28 0.95
CA GLU A 164 33.71 37.51 1.69
C GLU A 164 33.69 38.75 0.79
N THR A 165 34.06 38.60 -0.48
CA THR A 165 34.04 39.70 -1.47
C THR A 165 32.80 39.70 -2.37
N ALA A 166 31.93 38.68 -2.25
CA ALA A 166 30.78 38.44 -3.12
C ALA A 166 31.12 38.36 -4.62
N THR A 167 32.30 37.83 -4.97
CA THR A 167 32.77 37.74 -6.36
C THR A 167 32.75 36.31 -6.90
N GLU A 168 32.25 36.14 -8.13
CA GLU A 168 32.40 34.91 -8.93
C GLU A 168 33.88 34.72 -9.31
N LEU A 169 34.47 33.59 -8.89
CA LEU A 169 35.85 33.18 -9.18
C LEU A 169 35.95 32.29 -10.41
N ASN A 170 34.95 31.44 -10.63
CA ASN A 170 34.91 30.49 -11.74
C ASN A 170 33.47 30.05 -12.07
N ASN A 171 33.27 29.61 -13.32
CA ASN A 171 32.00 29.14 -13.84
C ASN A 171 32.20 27.90 -14.72
N ILE A 172 31.52 26.81 -14.40
CA ILE A 172 31.56 25.55 -15.12
C ILE A 172 30.19 25.29 -15.74
N THR A 173 30.11 25.39 -17.07
CA THR A 173 28.89 25.16 -17.85
C THR A 173 28.79 23.73 -18.35
N GLY A 174 27.58 23.17 -18.38
CA GLY A 174 27.31 21.88 -19.05
C GLY A 174 26.58 20.84 -18.20
N LEU A 175 26.11 21.22 -17.01
CA LEU A 175 25.22 20.40 -16.20
C LEU A 175 23.79 20.39 -16.78
N PRO A 176 22.96 19.38 -16.45
CA PRO A 176 21.57 19.34 -16.88
C PRO A 176 20.80 20.60 -16.47
N ARG A 177 19.92 21.08 -17.35
CA ARG A 177 19.05 22.23 -17.07
C ARG A 177 17.69 21.78 -16.54
N VAL A 178 17.22 22.47 -15.50
CA VAL A 178 15.99 22.15 -14.78
C VAL A 178 15.28 23.46 -14.40
N ASN A 179 13.95 23.51 -14.59
CA ASN A 179 13.16 24.73 -14.40
C ASN A 179 12.63 24.93 -12.96
N SER A 180 12.63 23.87 -12.13
CA SER A 180 12.22 23.89 -10.72
C SER A 180 13.02 22.84 -9.93
N PHE A 181 13.10 22.98 -8.61
CA PHE A 181 13.85 22.05 -7.77
C PHE A 181 13.24 20.64 -7.77
N GLU A 182 11.91 20.52 -7.74
CA GLU A 182 11.18 19.24 -7.75
C GLU A 182 11.46 18.40 -9.01
N SER A 183 11.75 19.04 -10.15
CA SER A 183 12.04 18.34 -11.41
C SER A 183 13.49 17.85 -11.53
N ALA A 184 14.35 18.08 -10.54
CA ALA A 184 15.77 17.77 -10.63
C ALA A 184 16.07 16.29 -10.30
N THR A 185 16.51 15.53 -11.31
CA THR A 185 16.98 14.13 -11.14
C THR A 185 18.48 14.03 -10.86
N GLN A 186 19.26 15.07 -11.17
CA GLN A 186 20.64 15.25 -10.74
C GLN A 186 20.72 16.55 -9.95
N TYR A 187 21.18 16.50 -8.70
CA TYR A 187 21.44 17.70 -7.88
C TYR A 187 22.88 18.21 -8.05
N GLY A 188 23.77 17.36 -8.61
CA GLY A 188 25.14 17.72 -8.97
C GLY A 188 26.03 18.05 -7.78
N THR A 189 25.66 17.60 -6.57
CA THR A 189 26.10 18.22 -5.29
C THR A 189 27.61 18.49 -5.24
N PRO A 190 28.05 19.75 -5.16
CA PRO A 190 29.46 20.05 -5.03
C PRO A 190 29.96 19.59 -3.66
N SER A 191 31.23 19.19 -3.59
CA SER A 191 31.89 18.90 -2.31
C SER A 191 33.36 19.32 -2.39
N PHE A 192 33.78 20.20 -1.49
CA PHE A 192 35.21 20.50 -1.29
C PHE A 192 35.89 19.38 -0.50
N GLU A 193 37.19 19.17 -0.74
CA GLU A 193 38.00 18.35 0.16
C GLU A 193 38.15 19.05 1.52
N PRO A 194 37.79 18.40 2.65
CA PRO A 194 37.63 19.09 3.93
C PRO A 194 38.93 19.50 4.64
N GLN A 195 40.10 19.00 4.21
CA GLN A 195 41.38 19.29 4.88
C GLN A 195 42.12 20.49 4.30
N THR A 196 42.29 20.57 2.98
CA THR A 196 43.06 21.64 2.32
C THR A 196 42.20 22.54 1.43
N GLY A 197 41.02 22.05 1.02
CA GLY A 197 40.20 22.70 0.01
C GLY A 197 40.89 22.82 -1.36
N GLU A 198 41.99 22.10 -1.62
CA GLU A 198 42.68 22.10 -2.94
C GLU A 198 41.86 21.42 -4.04
N LEU A 199 40.88 20.57 -3.67
CA LEU A 199 40.03 19.83 -4.59
C LEU A 199 38.55 20.17 -4.40
N LEU A 200 37.82 20.21 -5.52
CA LEU A 200 36.37 20.34 -5.59
C LEU A 200 35.81 19.23 -6.49
N ALA A 201 34.99 18.34 -5.95
CA ALA A 201 34.30 17.29 -6.68
C ALA A 201 32.85 17.71 -7.01
N TYR A 202 32.36 17.30 -8.18
CA TYR A 202 30.95 17.39 -8.55
C TYR A 202 30.56 16.27 -9.54
N ALA A 203 29.31 15.83 -9.48
CA ALA A 203 28.76 14.81 -10.38
C ALA A 203 28.44 15.41 -11.77
N ALA A 204 28.83 14.71 -12.83
CA ALA A 204 28.59 15.10 -14.23
C ALA A 204 28.28 13.86 -15.08
N ASP A 205 26.98 13.58 -15.22
CA ASP A 205 26.46 12.34 -15.83
C ASP A 205 27.12 11.08 -15.21
N THR A 206 27.74 10.20 -16.00
CA THR A 206 28.32 8.92 -15.53
C THR A 206 29.68 9.06 -14.85
N GLU A 207 30.17 10.28 -14.62
CA GLU A 207 31.53 10.54 -14.12
C GLU A 207 31.48 11.61 -13.02
N ILE A 208 32.39 11.53 -12.05
CA ILE A 208 32.59 12.59 -11.07
C ILE A 208 33.85 13.35 -11.48
N VAL A 209 33.72 14.66 -11.67
CA VAL A 209 34.83 15.51 -12.07
C VAL A 209 35.44 16.14 -10.83
N VAL A 210 36.76 16.03 -10.68
CA VAL A 210 37.50 16.67 -9.59
C VAL A 210 38.39 17.77 -10.15
N LEU A 211 38.12 19.01 -9.75
CA LEU A 211 38.86 20.21 -10.12
C LEU A 211 39.91 20.55 -9.07
N ASN A 212 41.03 21.10 -9.50
CA ASN A 212 41.96 21.79 -8.60
C ASN A 212 41.48 23.23 -8.37
N THR A 213 41.31 23.64 -7.12
CA THR A 213 40.72 24.96 -6.77
C THR A 213 41.72 26.13 -6.83
N ALA A 214 42.98 25.89 -7.19
CA ALA A 214 43.99 26.95 -7.38
C ALA A 214 44.05 27.45 -8.83
N ASN A 215 43.70 26.61 -9.82
CA ASN A 215 43.68 26.96 -11.25
C ASN A 215 42.36 26.64 -11.98
N TRP A 216 41.42 25.95 -11.31
CA TRP A 216 40.12 25.50 -11.83
C TRP A 216 40.19 24.48 -12.99
N GLU A 217 41.34 23.85 -13.21
CA GLU A 217 41.50 22.78 -14.20
C GLU A 217 41.04 21.42 -13.65
N VAL A 218 40.66 20.50 -14.54
CA VAL A 218 40.30 19.12 -14.18
C VAL A 218 41.56 18.36 -13.74
N ALA A 219 41.69 18.10 -12.44
CA ALA A 219 42.81 17.37 -11.86
C ALA A 219 42.73 15.88 -12.23
N TYR A 220 41.53 15.31 -12.21
CA TYR A 220 41.18 13.97 -12.69
C TYR A 220 39.66 13.79 -12.74
N LYS A 221 39.22 12.66 -13.30
CA LYS A 221 37.85 12.17 -13.18
C LYS A 221 37.83 10.84 -12.43
N LEU A 222 36.69 10.55 -11.80
CA LEU A 222 36.38 9.27 -11.19
C LEU A 222 35.16 8.66 -11.90
N ARG A 223 35.21 7.35 -12.12
CA ARG A 223 34.21 6.56 -12.84
C ARG A 223 34.32 5.12 -12.36
N ASP A 224 33.20 4.40 -12.34
CA ASP A 224 33.21 2.94 -12.29
C ASP A 224 32.57 2.38 -13.57
N ASP A 225 33.17 1.33 -14.14
CA ASP A 225 32.65 0.65 -15.33
C ASP A 225 31.49 -0.32 -15.00
N ARG A 226 31.25 -0.58 -13.71
CA ARG A 226 30.07 -1.30 -13.18
C ARG A 226 28.80 -0.46 -13.21
N VAL A 227 28.92 0.86 -13.09
CA VAL A 227 27.79 1.79 -13.01
C VAL A 227 27.27 2.12 -14.41
N SER A 228 25.96 1.95 -14.61
CA SER A 228 25.26 2.19 -15.88
C SER A 228 24.42 3.47 -15.87
N SER A 229 24.56 4.27 -14.81
CA SER A 229 23.70 5.41 -14.49
C SER A 229 24.49 6.68 -14.26
N ASN A 230 23.76 7.80 -14.31
CA ASN A 230 24.30 9.10 -13.97
C ASN A 230 24.34 9.27 -12.45
N TYR A 231 25.40 9.89 -11.94
CA TYR A 231 25.50 10.29 -10.54
C TYR A 231 24.59 11.49 -10.27
N SER A 232 23.81 11.44 -9.20
CA SER A 232 22.91 12.51 -8.75
C SER A 232 23.56 13.41 -7.70
N CYS A 233 24.42 12.84 -6.84
CA CYS A 233 25.11 13.51 -5.75
C CYS A 233 26.45 12.83 -5.40
N CYS A 234 27.36 13.58 -4.77
CA CYS A 234 28.64 13.10 -4.23
C CYS A 234 29.11 13.93 -3.02
N GLN A 235 29.86 13.30 -2.10
CA GLN A 235 30.45 13.94 -0.91
C GLN A 235 31.78 13.31 -0.50
N PHE A 236 32.78 14.13 -0.16
CA PHE A 236 34.04 13.68 0.44
C PHE A 236 33.85 13.16 1.87
N SER A 237 34.63 12.14 2.25
CA SER A 237 34.73 11.69 3.65
C SER A 237 35.38 12.77 4.52
N PRO A 238 35.12 12.82 5.85
CA PRO A 238 35.68 13.84 6.74
C PRO A 238 37.22 13.90 6.75
N ASN A 239 37.88 12.78 6.46
CA ASN A 239 39.33 12.65 6.33
C ASN A 239 39.88 12.95 4.93
N GLY A 240 39.03 13.24 3.93
CA GLY A 240 39.42 13.53 2.54
C GLY A 240 39.93 12.33 1.72
N GLU A 241 40.10 11.15 2.33
CA GLU A 241 40.69 9.99 1.65
C GLU A 241 39.74 9.26 0.70
N ARG A 242 38.43 9.39 0.94
CA ARG A 242 37.36 8.70 0.20
C ARG A 242 36.32 9.69 -0.32
N LEU A 243 35.56 9.27 -1.32
CA LEU A 243 34.46 10.04 -1.90
C LEU A 243 33.29 9.09 -2.16
N ALA A 244 32.13 9.37 -1.57
CA ALA A 244 30.89 8.64 -1.83
C ALA A 244 30.10 9.35 -2.94
N ALA A 245 29.38 8.59 -3.77
CA ALA A 245 28.48 9.12 -4.78
C ALA A 245 27.28 8.19 -5.02
N GLY A 246 26.10 8.79 -5.19
CA GLY A 246 24.84 8.09 -5.44
C GLY A 246 24.35 8.33 -6.86
N THR A 247 23.60 7.37 -7.43
CA THR A 247 23.10 7.46 -8.80
C THR A 247 21.58 7.63 -8.89
N THR A 248 21.11 7.99 -10.09
CA THR A 248 19.69 8.05 -10.44
C THR A 248 18.95 6.70 -10.43
N LYS A 249 19.65 5.57 -10.18
CA LYS A 249 19.06 4.22 -10.00
C LYS A 249 19.28 3.64 -8.60
N GLY A 250 19.80 4.39 -7.63
CA GLY A 250 20.03 3.89 -6.26
C GLY A 250 21.34 3.12 -6.04
N GLU A 251 22.19 3.00 -7.08
CA GLU A 251 23.57 2.50 -6.94
C GLU A 251 24.38 3.51 -6.10
N VAL A 252 25.14 3.02 -5.11
CA VAL A 252 26.09 3.83 -4.33
C VAL A 252 27.51 3.35 -4.64
N SER A 253 28.41 4.30 -4.90
CA SER A 253 29.82 4.08 -5.25
C SER A 253 30.72 4.77 -4.22
N VAL A 254 31.78 4.11 -3.78
CA VAL A 254 32.82 4.74 -2.93
C VAL A 254 34.18 4.64 -3.60
N PHE A 255 34.83 5.79 -3.77
CA PHE A 255 36.11 5.95 -4.44
C PHE A 255 37.25 6.20 -3.45
N ASP A 256 38.40 5.59 -3.71
CA ASP A 256 39.68 5.91 -3.08
C ASP A 256 40.34 7.04 -3.87
N ILE A 257 40.57 8.19 -3.21
CA ILE A 257 41.11 9.39 -3.83
C ILE A 257 42.59 9.23 -4.21
N LYS A 258 43.38 8.50 -3.40
CA LYS A 258 44.82 8.26 -3.63
C LYS A 258 45.05 7.27 -4.77
N LYS A 259 44.21 6.23 -4.87
CA LYS A 259 44.26 5.20 -5.93
C LYS A 259 43.47 5.61 -7.19
N ARG A 260 42.61 6.63 -7.10
CA ARG A 260 41.70 7.12 -8.16
C ARG A 260 40.85 6.02 -8.80
N LYS A 261 40.31 5.14 -7.96
CA LYS A 261 39.45 4.02 -8.37
C LYS A 261 38.31 3.85 -7.38
N ALA A 262 37.18 3.36 -7.87
CA ALA A 262 36.13 2.84 -7.03
C ALA A 262 36.66 1.64 -6.23
N ILE A 263 36.41 1.64 -4.93
CA ILE A 263 36.66 0.50 -4.03
C ILE A 263 35.54 -0.51 -4.26
N SER A 264 34.29 -0.05 -4.15
CA SER A 264 33.10 -0.84 -4.40
C SER A 264 31.99 -0.01 -5.05
N VAL A 265 31.08 -0.73 -5.69
CA VAL A 265 29.79 -0.28 -6.19
C VAL A 265 28.78 -1.29 -5.67
N GLU A 266 27.74 -0.81 -5.01
CA GLU A 266 26.62 -1.65 -4.63
C GLU A 266 25.54 -1.61 -5.73
N SER A 267 25.00 -2.78 -6.09
CA SER A 267 23.79 -2.88 -6.89
C SER A 267 22.58 -2.42 -6.08
N PRO A 268 21.60 -1.71 -6.68
CA PRO A 268 20.48 -1.19 -5.93
C PRO A 268 19.52 -2.33 -5.55
N PRO A 269 18.99 -2.34 -4.31
CA PRO A 269 17.81 -3.13 -3.98
C PRO A 269 16.66 -2.78 -4.93
N ASN A 270 15.81 -3.76 -5.27
CA ASN A 270 14.70 -3.61 -6.22
C ASN A 270 13.65 -2.54 -5.86
N ASP A 271 13.75 -1.94 -4.68
CA ASP A 271 12.82 -0.95 -4.14
C ASP A 271 13.51 0.40 -3.85
N CYS A 272 14.81 0.54 -4.12
CA CYS A 272 15.54 1.80 -4.02
C CYS A 272 15.48 2.60 -5.32
N ASN A 273 15.35 3.92 -5.20
CA ASN A 273 15.23 4.86 -6.31
C ASN A 273 16.44 5.81 -6.38
N SER A 274 16.35 6.89 -7.17
CA SER A 274 17.39 7.91 -7.29
C SER A 274 17.85 8.42 -5.91
N ILE A 275 19.15 8.37 -5.63
CA ILE A 275 19.72 8.91 -4.39
C ILE A 275 19.55 10.44 -4.40
N THR A 276 18.95 11.00 -3.35
CA THR A 276 18.70 12.44 -3.19
C THR A 276 19.79 13.11 -2.37
N CYS A 277 20.24 12.46 -1.29
CA CYS A 277 21.23 13.00 -0.37
C CYS A 277 22.19 11.91 0.16
N LEU A 278 23.38 12.34 0.56
CA LEU A 278 24.44 11.54 1.16
C LEU A 278 25.00 12.26 2.39
N ALA A 279 25.32 11.52 3.44
CA ALA A 279 26.04 12.02 4.59
C ALA A 279 27.04 10.97 5.09
N TRP A 280 28.30 11.35 5.24
CA TRP A 280 29.30 10.56 5.96
C TRP A 280 29.10 10.68 7.48
N SER A 281 29.25 9.56 8.19
CA SER A 281 29.38 9.58 9.65
C SER A 281 30.69 10.26 10.07
N ARG A 282 30.70 10.84 11.27
CA ARG A 282 31.89 11.47 11.90
C ARG A 282 32.41 10.69 13.11
N ALA A 283 31.65 9.72 13.61
CA ALA A 283 32.09 8.78 14.63
C ALA A 283 32.74 7.54 13.98
N GLU A 284 32.09 7.02 12.94
CA GLU A 284 32.54 5.85 12.19
C GLU A 284 33.01 6.28 10.81
N GLU A 285 34.32 6.38 10.59
CA GLU A 285 34.90 6.80 9.29
C GLU A 285 34.57 5.84 8.13
N GLU A 286 33.95 4.69 8.42
CA GLU A 286 33.57 3.66 7.48
C GLU A 286 32.06 3.53 7.22
N GLU A 287 31.23 4.45 7.78
CA GLU A 287 29.76 4.50 7.56
C GLU A 287 29.34 5.68 6.66
N VAL A 288 28.48 5.40 5.68
CA VAL A 288 27.81 6.40 4.83
C VAL A 288 26.29 6.22 4.89
N ALA A 289 25.55 7.21 5.38
CA ALA A 289 24.10 7.27 5.23
C ALA A 289 23.71 7.87 3.86
N PHE A 290 22.58 7.42 3.32
CA PHE A 290 21.98 7.94 2.09
C PHE A 290 20.45 7.98 2.21
N CYS A 291 19.82 8.89 1.46
CA CYS A 291 18.37 8.89 1.25
C CYS A 291 18.04 8.80 -0.24
N ASP A 292 16.88 8.22 -0.57
CA ASP A 292 16.38 8.14 -1.96
C ASP A 292 15.11 8.98 -2.20
N ALA A 293 14.70 9.08 -3.47
CA ALA A 293 13.54 9.87 -3.92
C ALA A 293 12.17 9.29 -3.51
N THR A 294 12.15 8.11 -2.87
CA THR A 294 10.97 7.55 -2.20
C THR A 294 10.99 7.77 -0.68
N GLY A 295 11.91 8.62 -0.20
CA GLY A 295 12.07 8.92 1.21
C GLY A 295 12.56 7.74 2.04
N GLN A 296 13.25 6.77 1.43
CA GLN A 296 13.88 5.68 2.18
C GLN A 296 15.29 6.10 2.64
N LEU A 297 15.59 5.84 3.91
CA LEU A 297 16.92 5.96 4.52
C LEU A 297 17.63 4.60 4.49
N GLY A 298 18.94 4.61 4.28
CA GLY A 298 19.80 3.46 4.53
C GLY A 298 21.23 3.89 4.84
N THR A 299 22.04 2.95 5.31
CA THR A 299 23.48 3.14 5.52
C THR A 299 24.29 2.09 4.78
N VAL A 300 25.55 2.41 4.48
CA VAL A 300 26.53 1.51 3.88
C VAL A 300 27.75 1.48 4.81
N PHE A 301 28.06 0.30 5.33
CA PHE A 301 29.23 0.04 6.14
C PHE A 301 30.35 -0.55 5.28
N MET A 302 31.58 -0.13 5.52
CA MET A 302 32.78 -0.73 4.92
C MET A 302 33.50 -1.55 5.99
N SER A 303 33.58 -2.87 5.83
CA SER A 303 34.24 -3.76 6.79
C SER A 303 35.49 -4.37 6.18
N ASP A 304 36.63 -4.32 6.88
CA ASP A 304 37.80 -5.06 6.42
C ASP A 304 37.62 -6.58 6.58
N GLY A 305 38.19 -7.36 5.66
CA GLY A 305 37.70 -8.70 5.28
C GLY A 305 38.01 -9.84 6.26
N THR A 306 37.90 -9.60 7.56
CA THR A 306 38.24 -10.54 8.65
C THR A 306 37.09 -10.69 9.65
N GLN A 307 35.85 -10.54 9.19
CA GLN A 307 34.64 -10.55 10.02
C GLN A 307 33.52 -11.41 9.40
N ALA A 308 33.90 -12.52 8.75
CA ALA A 308 32.97 -13.54 8.24
C ALA A 308 32.65 -14.63 9.28
N ASP A 309 33.32 -14.61 10.45
CA ASP A 309 33.25 -15.63 11.50
C ASP A 309 32.72 -15.04 12.84
N ILE A 310 31.92 -13.96 12.81
CA ILE A 310 31.37 -13.29 14.01
C ILE A 310 29.83 -13.16 13.99
N GLU A 311 29.17 -13.40 12.85
CA GLU A 311 27.69 -13.34 12.75
C GLU A 311 26.96 -14.55 13.37
N GLU A 312 27.66 -15.49 14.02
CA GLU A 312 27.08 -16.54 14.88
C GLU A 312 27.20 -16.26 16.40
N GLU A 313 27.84 -15.15 16.84
CA GLU A 313 28.15 -14.92 18.27
C GLU A 313 27.63 -13.57 18.82
N LEU A 314 26.46 -13.11 18.33
CA LEU A 314 25.73 -11.95 18.88
C LEU A 314 24.29 -12.24 19.36
N GLU A 315 23.78 -13.48 19.24
CA GLU A 315 22.59 -13.93 19.97
C GLU A 315 22.95 -14.33 21.42
N SER A 316 23.44 -13.37 22.22
CA SER A 316 23.58 -13.53 23.66
C SER A 316 23.41 -12.20 24.42
N GLU A 317 22.25 -11.99 25.03
CA GLU A 317 22.05 -10.90 25.98
C GLU A 317 22.76 -11.17 27.32
N ASP A 318 24.02 -10.73 27.47
CA ASP A 318 24.61 -10.57 28.82
C ASP A 318 25.77 -9.54 28.95
N ILE A 319 25.98 -8.67 27.95
CA ILE A 319 27.12 -7.72 27.94
C ILE A 319 26.73 -6.28 28.33
N ARG A 320 25.43 -5.91 28.28
CA ARG A 320 24.97 -4.57 28.71
C ARG A 320 25.15 -4.29 30.21
N ALA A 321 25.25 -5.33 31.05
CA ALA A 321 25.42 -5.20 32.49
C ALA A 321 26.82 -4.69 32.93
N ASP A 322 27.92 -5.11 32.26
CA ASP A 322 29.29 -4.78 32.71
C ASP A 322 29.88 -3.49 32.13
N LEU A 323 29.16 -2.79 31.25
CA LEU A 323 29.56 -1.44 30.83
C LEU A 323 29.11 -0.36 31.82
N LEU A 324 27.92 -0.50 32.44
CA LEU A 324 27.45 0.40 33.51
C LEU A 324 28.12 0.12 34.87
N SER A 325 28.72 -1.05 35.08
CA SER A 325 29.34 -1.45 36.36
C SER A 325 30.52 -0.56 36.78
N LYS A 326 31.14 0.15 35.84
CA LYS A 326 32.40 0.89 36.01
C LYS A 326 32.25 2.33 36.53
N LEU A 327 31.04 2.82 36.80
CA LEU A 327 30.77 4.13 37.42
C LEU A 327 30.33 4.01 38.89
N LYS A 328 31.15 3.36 39.73
CA LYS A 328 30.95 3.34 41.18
C LYS A 328 31.48 4.61 41.85
N PHE A 329 30.56 5.40 42.42
CA PHE A 329 30.86 6.30 43.54
C PHE A 329 30.73 5.51 44.85
N ASP A 330 31.62 5.74 45.81
CA ASP A 330 31.64 5.03 47.09
C ASP A 330 30.48 5.40 48.02
N ARG A 331 29.82 4.39 48.60
CA ARG A 331 29.55 4.37 50.05
C ARG A 331 29.23 2.97 50.60
N ALA A 332 29.67 2.73 51.83
CA ALA A 332 29.66 1.44 52.51
C ALA A 332 28.39 1.18 53.37
N GLY A 333 28.13 -0.10 53.70
CA GLY A 333 27.21 -0.46 54.79
C GLY A 333 26.77 -1.93 54.84
N ASN A 334 27.51 -2.75 55.62
CA ASN A 334 27.13 -3.94 56.40
C ASN A 334 26.07 -4.99 55.93
N GLN A 335 26.45 -6.27 56.06
CA GLN A 335 25.81 -7.39 56.82
C GLN A 335 24.32 -7.76 56.55
N GLU A 336 23.87 -9.04 56.61
CA GLU A 336 24.51 -10.30 57.02
C GLU A 336 23.89 -11.55 56.33
N ALA A 337 24.18 -12.75 56.86
CA ALA A 337 23.83 -14.11 56.40
C ALA A 337 22.30 -14.35 56.14
N THR A 338 21.84 -15.42 55.45
CA THR A 338 22.18 -16.86 55.63
C THR A 338 22.05 -17.77 54.39
N ALA A 339 22.57 -18.99 54.56
CA ALA A 339 22.35 -20.28 53.86
C ALA A 339 20.85 -20.60 53.53
N ASP A 340 20.50 -21.65 52.77
CA ASP A 340 21.17 -22.98 52.64
C ASP A 340 20.83 -23.74 51.33
N ASP A 341 21.40 -24.95 51.18
CA ASP A 341 21.26 -25.99 50.12
C ASP A 341 20.00 -25.99 49.22
N GLY A 342 20.03 -26.48 47.95
CA GLY A 342 21.12 -27.08 47.18
C GLY A 342 20.72 -28.38 46.45
N ASP A 343 20.98 -28.49 45.14
CA ASP A 343 21.32 -29.76 44.45
C ASP A 343 21.85 -29.48 43.04
N GLY A 344 22.78 -30.32 42.53
CA GLY A 344 23.48 -30.05 41.27
C GLY A 344 23.58 -31.24 40.33
N VAL A 345 23.05 -31.12 39.10
CA VAL A 345 23.17 -32.13 38.04
C VAL A 345 23.86 -31.50 36.82
N SER A 346 25.08 -31.93 36.51
CA SER A 346 25.91 -31.32 35.46
C SER A 346 25.52 -31.80 34.06
N LEU A 347 25.43 -30.86 33.10
CA LEU A 347 24.85 -31.06 31.77
C LEU A 347 25.73 -31.89 30.78
N GLU A 348 26.81 -32.51 31.25
CA GLU A 348 27.78 -33.21 30.39
C GLU A 348 27.37 -34.65 30.00
N GLN A 349 26.38 -35.24 30.66
CA GLN A 349 25.96 -36.64 30.40
C GLN A 349 24.87 -36.77 29.32
N LEU A 350 24.21 -35.68 28.89
CA LEU A 350 23.16 -35.72 27.86
C LEU A 350 23.67 -35.47 26.43
N LYS A 351 24.95 -35.10 26.24
CA LYS A 351 25.54 -34.82 24.91
C LYS A 351 26.31 -36.00 24.27
N ARG A 352 26.02 -37.25 24.64
CA ARG A 352 26.66 -38.46 24.05
C ARG A 352 25.75 -39.37 23.21
N ASP A 353 24.43 -39.23 23.28
CA ASP A 353 23.48 -40.21 22.72
C ASP A 353 22.84 -39.79 21.38
N VAL A 354 23.47 -38.89 20.60
CA VAL A 354 22.96 -38.46 19.26
C VAL A 354 24.01 -38.62 18.14
N ILE A 355 24.92 -39.60 18.26
CA ILE A 355 25.75 -40.08 17.14
C ILE A 355 25.78 -41.62 17.14
N ASN A 356 24.65 -42.27 16.82
CA ASN A 356 24.67 -43.71 16.51
C ASN A 356 23.47 -44.20 15.64
N CYS A 357 23.50 -43.88 14.35
CA CYS A 357 22.75 -44.51 13.25
C CYS A 357 23.60 -44.34 11.97
N GLY A 358 23.86 -45.34 11.12
CA GLY A 358 23.62 -46.79 11.18
C GLY A 358 24.04 -47.40 9.82
N ASP A 359 24.70 -48.57 9.81
CA ASP A 359 25.41 -49.08 8.62
C ASP A 359 24.51 -49.47 7.42
N SER A 360 25.00 -49.32 6.19
CA SER A 360 25.55 -50.44 5.38
C SER A 360 25.61 -50.21 3.84
N ILE A 361 26.44 -51.02 3.16
CA ILE A 361 26.51 -51.31 1.70
C ILE A 361 27.54 -50.49 0.86
N ASP A 362 28.83 -50.85 0.96
CA ASP A 362 29.65 -51.59 -0.03
C ASP A 362 29.29 -51.47 -1.55
N ASP A 363 30.20 -51.40 -2.55
CA ASP A 363 31.67 -51.38 -2.53
C ASP A 363 32.33 -50.88 -3.86
N GLU A 364 33.64 -50.60 -3.78
CA GLU A 364 34.73 -50.68 -4.79
C GLU A 364 34.68 -50.15 -6.28
N LEU A 365 35.82 -49.54 -6.68
CA LEU A 365 36.52 -49.58 -8.01
C LEU A 365 35.82 -48.96 -9.27
N SER A 366 36.37 -47.98 -10.00
CA SER A 366 37.80 -47.78 -10.36
C SER A 366 38.09 -46.56 -11.29
N ASN A 367 39.27 -45.96 -11.10
CA ASN A 367 40.23 -45.39 -12.07
C ASN A 367 39.90 -44.37 -13.20
N HIS A 368 40.85 -43.42 -13.30
CA HIS A 368 41.37 -42.70 -14.48
C HIS A 368 40.59 -41.55 -15.15
N SER A 369 41.05 -40.34 -14.80
CA SER A 369 41.77 -39.43 -15.71
C SER A 369 41.15 -39.07 -17.08
N LEU A 370 40.80 -37.79 -17.25
CA LEU A 370 41.54 -36.88 -18.14
C LEU A 370 41.13 -35.41 -17.91
N ALA A 371 42.03 -34.48 -18.22
CA ALA A 371 41.74 -33.06 -18.24
C ALA A 371 41.29 -32.61 -19.64
N SER A 372 40.26 -31.77 -19.70
CA SER A 372 39.90 -31.05 -20.92
C SER A 372 39.26 -29.70 -20.57
N ASP A 373 39.95 -28.61 -20.90
CA ASP A 373 39.37 -27.26 -20.89
C ASP A 373 38.15 -27.20 -21.81
N SER A 374 36.97 -26.96 -21.25
CA SER A 374 35.82 -26.48 -21.99
C SER A 374 35.10 -25.41 -21.19
N ARG A 375 35.27 -24.15 -21.59
CA ARG A 375 34.58 -23.00 -20.99
C ARG A 375 33.08 -23.11 -21.25
N VAL A 376 32.34 -23.66 -20.28
CA VAL A 376 30.89 -23.44 -20.21
C VAL A 376 30.70 -21.97 -19.83
N VAL A 377 30.33 -21.15 -20.81
CA VAL A 377 29.87 -19.78 -20.55
C VAL A 377 28.59 -19.89 -19.71
N PRO A 378 28.52 -19.26 -18.52
CA PRO A 378 27.26 -19.17 -17.79
C PRO A 378 26.26 -18.44 -18.69
N ALA A 379 25.13 -19.08 -18.99
CA ALA A 379 24.04 -18.40 -19.67
C ALA A 379 23.62 -17.18 -18.81
N PRO A 380 23.27 -16.03 -19.42
CA PRO A 380 22.81 -14.88 -18.66
C PRO A 380 21.62 -15.31 -17.79
N ALA A 381 21.70 -15.06 -16.49
CA ALA A 381 20.67 -15.46 -15.54
C ALA A 381 19.32 -14.92 -16.03
N ALA A 382 18.34 -15.80 -16.22
CA ALA A 382 17.01 -15.40 -16.64
C ALA A 382 16.46 -14.39 -15.61
N PRO A 383 15.85 -13.27 -16.05
CA PRO A 383 15.45 -12.20 -15.14
C PRO A 383 14.52 -12.75 -14.07
N GLN A 384 14.97 -12.69 -12.81
CA GLN A 384 14.19 -13.22 -11.70
C GLN A 384 12.88 -12.45 -11.59
N ILE A 385 11.79 -13.17 -11.79
CA ILE A 385 10.45 -12.62 -11.74
C ILE A 385 10.16 -12.27 -10.27
N LYS A 386 10.13 -10.97 -9.93
CA LYS A 386 9.69 -10.50 -8.61
C LYS A 386 8.20 -10.85 -8.45
N LEU A 387 7.92 -11.92 -7.70
CA LEU A 387 6.56 -12.33 -7.36
C LEU A 387 6.02 -11.42 -6.25
N PHE A 388 4.70 -11.24 -6.23
CA PHE A 388 4.00 -10.48 -5.20
C PHE A 388 4.16 -11.20 -3.84
N LYS A 389 4.44 -10.47 -2.74
CA LYS A 389 4.64 -11.09 -1.42
C LYS A 389 3.38 -11.87 -1.01
N GLN A 390 3.54 -13.14 -0.64
CA GLN A 390 2.46 -13.95 -0.07
C GLN A 390 2.09 -13.40 1.31
N GLN A 391 0.80 -13.17 1.59
CA GLN A 391 0.34 -12.68 2.89
C GLN A 391 0.30 -13.84 3.90
N SER A 392 0.65 -13.55 5.14
CA SER A 392 0.55 -14.45 6.29
C SER A 392 -0.91 -14.69 6.69
N ALA A 393 -1.11 -15.59 7.65
CA ALA A 393 -2.37 -15.66 8.37
C ALA A 393 -2.60 -14.39 9.22
N PHE A 394 -3.87 -14.04 9.46
CA PHE A 394 -4.27 -12.96 10.36
C PHE A 394 -5.66 -13.23 10.97
N GLN A 395 -5.89 -12.67 12.16
CA GLN A 395 -7.21 -12.67 12.81
C GLN A 395 -8.03 -11.47 12.31
N PRO A 396 -9.26 -11.67 11.80
CA PRO A 396 -10.11 -10.56 11.37
C PRO A 396 -10.39 -9.55 12.48
N SER A 397 -10.35 -8.26 12.14
CA SER A 397 -10.53 -7.14 13.08
C SER A 397 -9.54 -7.12 14.26
N ALA A 398 -8.32 -7.58 14.07
CA ALA A 398 -7.20 -7.40 14.99
C ALA A 398 -6.20 -6.34 14.50
N THR A 399 -5.43 -5.74 15.40
CA THR A 399 -4.28 -4.85 15.08
C THR A 399 -2.99 -5.67 14.89
N PRO A 400 -1.84 -5.07 14.49
CA PRO A 400 -0.54 -5.77 14.48
C PRO A 400 -0.11 -6.28 15.86
N SER A 401 0.64 -7.36 15.88
CA SER A 401 1.19 -8.04 17.06
C SER A 401 2.02 -7.12 17.95
N ASP A 402 2.71 -6.18 17.33
CA ASP A 402 3.90 -5.47 17.82
C ASP A 402 3.55 -4.29 18.73
N LEU A 403 2.28 -4.18 19.14
CA LEU A 403 1.73 -3.11 19.96
C LEU A 403 1.48 -3.63 21.40
N GLU A 404 2.07 -2.97 22.40
CA GLU A 404 1.90 -3.25 23.84
C GLU A 404 0.42 -3.29 24.28
N HIS A 405 -0.46 -2.57 23.59
CA HIS A 405 -1.90 -2.56 23.85
C HIS A 405 -2.69 -2.65 22.54
N ARG A 406 -3.20 -3.85 22.23
CA ARG A 406 -3.70 -4.25 20.90
C ARG A 406 -5.12 -4.77 20.95
N TYR A 407 -5.86 -4.60 19.84
CA TYR A 407 -7.10 -5.35 19.61
C TYR A 407 -6.75 -6.76 19.13
N LEU A 408 -7.14 -7.76 19.92
CA LEU A 408 -7.08 -9.18 19.56
C LEU A 408 -8.29 -9.58 18.71
N ALA A 409 -9.44 -8.94 18.93
CA ALA A 409 -10.63 -9.00 18.08
C ALA A 409 -11.55 -7.79 18.36
N TRP A 410 -12.22 -7.26 17.34
CA TRP A 410 -13.32 -6.29 17.48
C TRP A 410 -14.43 -6.62 16.48
N ASN A 411 -15.61 -7.01 16.97
CA ASN A 411 -16.77 -7.36 16.12
C ASN A 411 -18.07 -6.73 16.64
N ASP A 412 -19.21 -7.26 16.20
CA ASP A 412 -20.57 -6.86 16.57
C ASP A 412 -21.00 -7.33 17.97
N VAL A 413 -20.29 -8.29 18.58
CA VAL A 413 -20.54 -8.76 19.95
C VAL A 413 -19.76 -7.95 20.98
N GLY A 414 -18.50 -7.62 20.68
CA GLY A 414 -17.63 -6.93 21.63
C GLY A 414 -16.24 -6.60 21.11
N ILE A 415 -15.35 -6.35 22.08
CA ILE A 415 -13.95 -6.02 21.92
C ILE A 415 -13.14 -6.94 22.83
N VAL A 416 -12.06 -7.51 22.30
CA VAL A 416 -11.02 -8.20 23.07
C VAL A 416 -9.72 -7.41 22.90
N THR A 417 -9.19 -6.86 23.98
CA THR A 417 -7.89 -6.17 24.02
C THR A 417 -6.86 -7.00 24.75
N GLY A 418 -5.66 -7.11 24.19
CA GLY A 418 -4.50 -7.68 24.87
C GLY A 418 -3.56 -6.55 25.30
N HIS A 419 -3.08 -6.62 26.54
CA HIS A 419 -2.03 -5.76 27.05
C HIS A 419 -0.80 -6.58 27.45
N VAL A 420 0.38 -6.07 27.17
CA VAL A 420 1.67 -6.52 27.69
C VAL A 420 2.28 -5.33 28.42
N GLU A 421 2.57 -5.49 29.71
CA GLU A 421 3.31 -4.50 30.48
C GLU A 421 4.82 -4.65 30.26
N PRO A 422 5.62 -3.57 30.41
CA PRO A 422 7.08 -3.64 30.49
C PRO A 422 7.62 -4.49 31.66
N SER A 423 6.76 -4.91 32.59
CA SER A 423 7.06 -5.88 33.67
C SER A 423 7.16 -7.33 33.17
N GLY A 424 6.70 -7.61 31.94
CA GLY A 424 6.51 -8.96 31.40
C GLY A 424 5.16 -9.58 31.76
N GLU A 425 4.35 -8.95 32.61
CA GLU A 425 2.97 -9.38 32.86
C GLU A 425 2.08 -9.03 31.66
N SER A 426 1.21 -9.96 31.25
CA SER A 426 0.24 -9.74 30.18
C SER A 426 -1.17 -10.04 30.67
N SER A 427 -2.14 -9.28 30.17
CA SER A 427 -3.56 -9.45 30.47
C SER A 427 -4.42 -9.31 29.21
N ILE A 428 -5.63 -9.87 29.28
CA ILE A 428 -6.64 -9.79 28.23
C ILE A 428 -7.94 -9.27 28.86
N ASP A 429 -8.42 -8.15 28.34
CA ASP A 429 -9.70 -7.55 28.69
C ASP A 429 -10.73 -7.82 27.60
N VAL A 430 -11.98 -8.03 28.03
CA VAL A 430 -13.12 -8.34 27.15
C VAL A 430 -14.28 -7.41 27.50
N GLU A 431 -14.64 -6.53 26.56
CA GLU A 431 -15.81 -5.66 26.66
C GLU A 431 -16.93 -6.20 25.74
N PHE A 432 -18.16 -6.29 26.25
CA PHE A 432 -19.33 -6.64 25.46
C PHE A 432 -20.12 -5.36 25.15
N HIS A 433 -20.49 -5.14 23.88
CA HIS A 433 -21.28 -3.96 23.51
C HIS A 433 -22.70 -4.01 24.10
N ASP A 434 -23.22 -5.22 24.33
CA ASP A 434 -24.45 -5.48 25.08
C ASP A 434 -24.13 -6.26 26.37
N ALA A 435 -24.23 -5.57 27.50
CA ALA A 435 -23.99 -6.12 28.84
C ALA A 435 -25.00 -7.21 29.27
N SER A 436 -26.07 -7.45 28.50
CA SER A 436 -26.98 -8.59 28.72
C SER A 436 -26.44 -9.92 28.19
N ILE A 437 -25.44 -9.90 27.29
CA ILE A 437 -24.76 -11.11 26.80
C ILE A 437 -23.85 -11.67 27.90
N HIS A 438 -22.94 -10.83 28.41
CA HIS A 438 -22.08 -11.13 29.55
C HIS A 438 -21.56 -9.84 30.18
N HIS A 439 -21.11 -9.91 31.44
CA HIS A 439 -20.29 -8.83 32.02
C HIS A 439 -18.88 -8.86 31.42
N SER A 440 -18.17 -7.73 31.48
CA SER A 440 -16.77 -7.65 31.07
C SER A 440 -15.89 -8.65 31.81
N LEU A 441 -14.87 -9.18 31.13
CA LEU A 441 -13.90 -10.12 31.70
C LEU A 441 -12.51 -9.49 31.71
N HIS A 442 -11.74 -9.80 32.74
CA HIS A 442 -10.31 -9.54 32.82
C HIS A 442 -9.61 -10.88 33.08
N ILE A 443 -8.60 -11.22 32.27
CA ILE A 443 -7.96 -12.53 32.23
C ILE A 443 -6.44 -12.33 32.25
N SER A 444 -5.76 -12.82 33.29
CA SER A 444 -4.29 -12.84 33.34
C SER A 444 -3.74 -13.82 32.28
N ASN A 445 -2.89 -13.33 31.37
CA ASN A 445 -2.54 -14.00 30.13
C ASN A 445 -1.31 -14.93 30.28
N TYR A 446 -1.33 -15.82 31.27
CA TYR A 446 -0.19 -16.71 31.61
C TYR A 446 0.26 -17.64 30.47
N ASN A 447 -0.56 -17.84 29.42
CA ASN A 447 -0.21 -18.65 28.25
C ASN A 447 0.20 -17.80 27.03
N GLN A 448 0.41 -16.49 27.19
CA GLN A 448 0.78 -15.54 26.13
C GLN A 448 -0.12 -15.64 24.88
N HIS A 449 -1.44 -15.72 25.08
CA HIS A 449 -2.40 -15.76 23.98
C HIS A 449 -2.33 -14.48 23.13
N ASN A 450 -2.11 -14.65 21.82
CA ASN A 450 -2.00 -13.57 20.84
C ASN A 450 -3.11 -13.61 19.75
N LEU A 451 -3.91 -14.67 19.73
CA LEU A 451 -5.11 -14.87 18.90
C LEU A 451 -6.35 -14.98 19.77
N ALA A 452 -7.41 -14.25 19.41
CA ALA A 452 -8.72 -14.34 20.07
C ALA A 452 -9.87 -14.36 19.05
N SER A 453 -10.98 -15.02 19.41
CA SER A 453 -12.25 -14.89 18.70
C SER A 453 -13.40 -14.84 19.70
N LEU A 454 -14.23 -13.80 19.60
CA LEU A 454 -15.39 -13.57 20.46
C LEU A 454 -16.70 -13.84 19.71
N SER A 455 -17.64 -14.51 20.35
CA SER A 455 -19.01 -14.70 19.87
C SER A 455 -19.99 -14.58 21.04
N SER A 456 -21.29 -14.56 20.76
CA SER A 456 -22.33 -14.59 21.80
C SER A 456 -22.39 -15.89 22.62
N GLY A 457 -21.78 -16.99 22.13
CA GLY A 457 -21.75 -18.27 22.83
C GLY A 457 -20.41 -18.58 23.53
N ALA A 458 -19.30 -18.11 22.97
CA ALA A 458 -17.95 -18.44 23.42
C ALA A 458 -16.92 -17.36 23.09
N LEU A 459 -15.93 -17.24 23.97
CA LEU A 459 -14.62 -16.64 23.71
C LEU A 459 -13.61 -17.78 23.55
N ALA A 460 -12.85 -17.78 22.46
CA ALA A 460 -11.71 -18.69 22.26
C ALA A 460 -10.40 -17.88 22.24
N LEU A 461 -9.36 -18.44 22.85
CA LEU A 461 -8.01 -17.87 22.96
C LEU A 461 -6.96 -18.93 22.56
N ALA A 462 -5.93 -18.50 21.83
CA ALA A 462 -4.79 -19.33 21.45
C ALA A 462 -3.51 -18.48 21.35
N CYS A 463 -2.36 -19.13 21.30
CA CYS A 463 -1.09 -18.52 20.90
C CYS A 463 -0.58 -19.20 19.63
N SER A 464 -0.11 -18.44 18.64
CA SER A 464 0.38 -18.97 17.36
C SER A 464 1.61 -19.88 17.47
N GLU A 465 2.37 -19.76 18.55
CA GLU A 465 3.56 -20.57 18.85
C GLU A 465 3.25 -21.72 19.83
N SER A 466 2.04 -21.78 20.37
CA SER A 466 1.62 -22.79 21.34
C SER A 466 0.69 -23.83 20.74
N ASN A 467 0.75 -25.06 21.25
CA ASN A 467 -0.25 -26.09 20.98
C ASN A 467 -1.55 -25.89 21.80
N LYS A 468 -1.62 -24.91 22.72
CA LYS A 468 -2.70 -24.77 23.71
C LYS A 468 -3.87 -23.90 23.23
N LEU A 469 -5.04 -24.51 23.10
CA LEU A 469 -6.34 -23.87 22.93
C LEU A 469 -7.03 -23.68 24.30
N VAL A 470 -7.60 -22.51 24.55
CA VAL A 470 -8.45 -22.21 25.72
C VAL A 470 -9.78 -21.64 25.24
N VAL A 471 -10.90 -22.09 25.82
CA VAL A 471 -12.25 -21.63 25.46
C VAL A 471 -13.10 -21.41 26.70
N ILE A 472 -13.72 -20.23 26.76
CA ILE A 472 -14.67 -19.83 27.80
C ILE A 472 -16.06 -19.74 27.16
N ALA A 473 -16.95 -20.66 27.51
CA ALA A 473 -18.33 -20.71 27.06
C ALA A 473 -19.20 -19.78 27.89
N LEU A 474 -19.61 -18.65 27.29
CA LEU A 474 -20.29 -17.55 27.98
C LEU A 474 -21.69 -17.95 28.46
N ALA A 475 -22.43 -18.67 27.62
CA ALA A 475 -23.81 -19.11 27.84
C ALA A 475 -23.95 -20.43 28.65
N ALA A 476 -22.83 -21.02 29.09
CA ALA A 476 -22.84 -22.31 29.79
C ALA A 476 -23.21 -22.20 31.28
N SER A 477 -23.81 -23.27 31.82
CA SER A 477 -24.07 -23.44 33.25
C SER A 477 -23.21 -24.56 33.83
N GLY A 478 -22.71 -24.36 35.05
CA GLY A 478 -21.67 -25.22 35.64
C GLY A 478 -20.27 -24.73 35.27
N ASN A 479 -19.38 -25.64 34.83
CA ASN A 479 -18.06 -25.25 34.37
C ASN A 479 -18.14 -24.52 33.01
N LYS A 480 -17.62 -23.29 32.95
CA LYS A 480 -17.61 -22.47 31.73
C LYS A 480 -16.32 -22.61 30.90
N GLU A 481 -15.22 -23.07 31.50
CA GLU A 481 -13.90 -23.07 30.85
C GLU A 481 -13.43 -24.48 30.53
N TRP A 482 -12.83 -24.66 29.35
CA TRP A 482 -12.05 -25.84 29.00
C TRP A 482 -10.81 -25.45 28.20
N SER A 483 -9.78 -26.29 28.27
CA SER A 483 -8.57 -26.14 27.46
C SER A 483 -8.09 -27.50 26.93
N LEU A 484 -7.31 -27.46 25.86
CA LEU A 484 -6.83 -28.63 25.13
C LEU A 484 -5.45 -28.31 24.53
N SER A 485 -4.51 -29.24 24.62
CA SER A 485 -3.31 -29.22 23.78
C SER A 485 -3.56 -29.96 22.47
N LEU A 486 -3.19 -29.32 21.37
CA LEU A 486 -2.99 -29.92 20.06
C LEU A 486 -1.77 -30.86 20.10
N PRO A 487 -1.60 -31.76 19.10
CA PRO A 487 -0.39 -32.58 18.99
C PRO A 487 0.87 -31.71 18.92
N ASP A 488 2.01 -32.22 19.40
CA ASP A 488 3.25 -31.45 19.57
C ASP A 488 3.88 -30.94 18.26
N CYS A 489 3.39 -31.39 17.10
CA CYS A 489 3.75 -30.93 15.77
C CYS A 489 2.71 -29.97 15.14
N GLU A 490 1.77 -29.44 15.92
CA GLU A 490 0.71 -28.54 15.45
C GLU A 490 0.64 -27.25 16.28
N SER A 491 0.81 -26.12 15.59
CA SER A 491 0.59 -24.76 16.11
C SER A 491 -0.67 -24.14 15.49
N VAL A 492 -1.13 -22.99 16.01
CA VAL A 492 -2.39 -22.34 15.58
C VAL A 492 -2.14 -21.22 14.58
N ASP A 493 -2.56 -21.41 13.33
CA ASP A 493 -2.49 -20.39 12.28
C ASP A 493 -3.65 -19.39 12.36
N ALA A 494 -4.87 -19.87 12.65
CA ALA A 494 -6.06 -19.02 12.72
C ALA A 494 -7.18 -19.64 13.59
N LEU A 495 -8.01 -18.79 14.21
CA LEU A 495 -8.99 -19.19 15.23
C LEU A 495 -10.37 -18.58 14.97
N VAL A 496 -11.44 -19.36 15.15
CA VAL A 496 -12.82 -18.84 15.18
C VAL A 496 -13.65 -19.46 16.29
N ALA A 497 -14.42 -18.61 16.98
CA ALA A 497 -15.54 -18.98 17.84
C ALA A 497 -16.84 -18.47 17.22
N THR A 498 -17.87 -19.31 17.27
CA THR A 498 -19.25 -18.99 16.90
C THR A 498 -20.17 -19.36 18.06
N SER A 499 -21.46 -19.06 17.96
CA SER A 499 -22.44 -19.42 19.00
C SER A 499 -22.63 -20.94 19.20
N HIS A 500 -22.13 -21.80 18.30
CA HIS A 500 -22.32 -23.26 18.34
C HIS A 500 -21.05 -24.10 18.13
N LEU A 501 -20.06 -23.55 17.42
CA LEU A 501 -18.80 -24.21 17.06
C LEU A 501 -17.59 -23.35 17.46
N VAL A 502 -16.48 -24.02 17.79
CA VAL A 502 -15.14 -23.43 17.76
C VAL A 502 -14.35 -24.18 16.69
N ALA A 503 -13.53 -23.49 15.91
CA ALA A 503 -12.65 -24.14 14.94
C ALA A 503 -11.26 -23.49 14.90
N VAL A 504 -10.26 -24.33 14.68
CA VAL A 504 -8.84 -23.99 14.70
C VAL A 504 -8.23 -24.48 13.39
N ALA A 505 -7.55 -23.59 12.68
CA ALA A 505 -6.71 -23.95 11.55
C ALA A 505 -5.27 -24.08 12.04
N THR A 506 -4.61 -25.21 11.77
CA THR A 506 -3.25 -25.52 12.26
C THR A 506 -2.22 -25.57 11.14
N SER A 507 -0.96 -25.32 11.50
CA SER A 507 0.20 -25.31 10.59
C SER A 507 0.43 -26.63 9.85
N ALA A 508 -0.04 -27.76 10.39
CA ALA A 508 -0.12 -29.05 9.69
C ALA A 508 -1.22 -29.11 8.59
N SER A 509 -1.81 -27.96 8.24
CA SER A 509 -2.93 -27.83 7.28
C SER A 509 -4.18 -28.62 7.68
N PHE A 510 -4.52 -28.64 8.97
CA PHE A 510 -5.79 -29.20 9.45
C PHE A 510 -6.74 -28.11 9.95
N LEU A 511 -8.01 -28.20 9.56
CA LEU A 511 -9.12 -27.49 10.19
C LEU A 511 -9.74 -28.44 11.22
N ARG A 512 -9.45 -28.21 12.50
CA ARG A 512 -9.98 -28.95 13.65
C ARG A 512 -11.21 -28.25 14.18
N ILE A 513 -12.33 -28.96 14.24
CA ILE A 513 -13.62 -28.41 14.68
C ILE A 513 -13.97 -28.97 16.07
N PHE A 514 -14.65 -28.16 16.88
CA PHE A 514 -15.10 -28.48 18.23
C PHE A 514 -16.51 -27.92 18.46
N SER A 515 -17.26 -28.51 19.39
CA SER A 515 -18.41 -27.81 19.99
C SER A 515 -17.91 -26.71 20.94
N VAL A 516 -18.78 -25.74 21.26
CA VAL A 516 -18.53 -24.73 22.31
C VAL A 516 -18.20 -25.37 23.68
N MET A 517 -18.55 -26.64 23.89
CA MET A 517 -18.29 -27.40 25.12
C MET A 517 -17.11 -28.39 25.00
N GLY A 518 -16.20 -28.18 24.04
CA GLY A 518 -14.96 -28.96 23.92
C GLY A 518 -15.12 -30.37 23.35
N THR A 519 -16.32 -30.72 22.87
CA THR A 519 -16.53 -31.99 22.14
C THR A 519 -15.80 -31.91 20.80
N GLN A 520 -14.79 -32.75 20.60
CA GLN A 520 -14.09 -32.82 19.31
C GLN A 520 -15.06 -33.25 18.19
N ARG A 521 -14.92 -32.61 17.03
CA ARG A 521 -15.74 -32.82 15.83
C ARG A 521 -14.85 -33.23 14.66
N GLU A 522 -15.35 -33.11 13.44
CA GLU A 522 -14.64 -33.41 12.21
C GLU A 522 -13.30 -32.66 12.14
N VAL A 523 -12.28 -33.35 11.61
CA VAL A 523 -10.99 -32.76 11.25
C VAL A 523 -10.87 -32.85 9.73
N LEU A 524 -10.62 -31.72 9.07
CA LEU A 524 -10.55 -31.63 7.61
C LEU A 524 -9.14 -31.18 7.17
N SER A 525 -8.65 -31.71 6.06
CA SER A 525 -7.43 -31.19 5.44
C SER A 525 -7.72 -29.88 4.67
N ILE A 526 -6.85 -28.90 4.85
CA ILE A 526 -6.88 -27.61 4.16
C ILE A 526 -6.00 -27.71 2.90
N PRO A 527 -6.42 -27.26 1.71
CA PRO A 527 -5.65 -27.50 0.48
C PRO A 527 -4.38 -26.64 0.29
N GLY A 528 -4.07 -25.73 1.22
CA GLY A 528 -2.90 -24.84 1.16
C GLY A 528 -2.83 -23.89 2.36
N PRO A 529 -1.77 -23.06 2.46
CA PRO A 529 -1.52 -22.20 3.61
C PRO A 529 -2.67 -21.24 3.93
N VAL A 530 -3.00 -21.13 5.22
CA VAL A 530 -4.15 -20.37 5.73
C VAL A 530 -3.90 -18.86 5.65
N VAL A 531 -4.97 -18.10 5.45
CA VAL A 531 -4.98 -16.63 5.49
C VAL A 531 -5.86 -16.13 6.63
N ALA A 532 -7.11 -16.58 6.70
CA ALA A 532 -8.04 -16.16 7.73
C ALA A 532 -9.19 -17.16 7.83
N ILE A 533 -9.87 -17.16 8.98
CA ILE A 533 -11.10 -17.93 9.20
C ILE A 533 -12.16 -17.05 9.87
N ALA A 534 -13.41 -17.22 9.46
CA ALA A 534 -14.58 -16.60 10.09
C ALA A 534 -15.75 -17.58 10.11
N GLY A 535 -16.81 -17.28 10.86
CA GLY A 535 -17.96 -18.16 11.00
C GLY A 535 -19.21 -17.49 11.56
N HIS A 536 -20.35 -18.13 11.32
CA HIS A 536 -21.68 -17.73 11.79
C HIS A 536 -22.50 -18.99 12.06
N GLU A 537 -22.98 -19.18 13.30
CA GLU A 537 -23.73 -20.35 13.76
C GLU A 537 -23.06 -21.70 13.42
N HIS A 538 -23.49 -22.36 12.34
CA HIS A 538 -23.03 -23.65 11.83
C HIS A 538 -22.28 -23.55 10.49
N SER A 539 -21.95 -22.33 10.07
CA SER A 539 -21.26 -21.98 8.83
C SER A 539 -19.87 -21.44 9.15
N LEU A 540 -18.83 -21.97 8.50
CA LEU A 540 -17.44 -21.51 8.60
C LEU A 540 -16.91 -21.19 7.20
N MET A 541 -16.15 -20.12 7.06
CA MET A 541 -15.39 -19.80 5.86
C MET A 541 -13.91 -19.69 6.23
N LEU A 542 -13.10 -20.56 5.65
CA LEU A 542 -11.64 -20.50 5.72
C LEU A 542 -11.08 -20.03 4.37
N VAL A 543 -10.25 -19.00 4.36
CA VAL A 543 -9.54 -18.53 3.17
C VAL A 543 -8.09 -19.02 3.22
N TYR A 544 -7.60 -19.54 2.10
CA TYR A 544 -6.27 -20.14 1.95
C TYR A 544 -5.65 -19.79 0.59
N HIS A 545 -4.33 -19.89 0.50
CA HIS A 545 -3.58 -19.76 -0.75
C HIS A 545 -3.76 -21.04 -1.59
N SER A 546 -4.39 -20.91 -2.76
CA SER A 546 -4.63 -22.02 -3.69
C SER A 546 -3.45 -22.30 -4.63
N SER A 547 -2.55 -21.33 -4.78
CA SER A 547 -1.27 -21.45 -5.49
C SER A 547 -0.35 -20.29 -5.10
N ALA A 548 0.94 -20.40 -5.44
CA ALA A 548 1.91 -19.34 -5.20
C ALA A 548 1.49 -18.02 -5.88
N PRO A 549 1.78 -16.86 -5.28
CA PRO A 549 1.46 -15.56 -5.86
C PRO A 549 2.17 -15.33 -7.19
N THR A 550 1.54 -14.54 -8.07
CA THR A 550 2.11 -14.11 -9.36
C THR A 550 2.73 -12.71 -9.25
N GLN A 551 3.26 -12.15 -10.34
CA GLN A 551 3.75 -10.76 -10.36
C GLN A 551 2.70 -9.74 -9.92
N THR A 552 1.41 -9.99 -10.20
CA THR A 552 0.35 -8.96 -10.15
C THR A 552 -0.76 -9.25 -9.14
N GLN A 553 -0.84 -10.44 -8.55
CA GLN A 553 -1.92 -10.83 -7.64
C GLN A 553 -1.58 -12.10 -6.85
N GLN A 554 -2.22 -12.25 -5.69
CA GLN A 554 -2.30 -13.50 -4.94
C GLN A 554 -3.44 -14.38 -5.46
N HIS A 555 -3.37 -15.68 -5.20
CA HIS A 555 -4.35 -16.68 -5.66
C HIS A 555 -5.07 -17.31 -4.48
N LEU A 556 -6.09 -16.60 -3.97
CA LEU A 556 -6.89 -17.04 -2.82
C LEU A 556 -8.09 -17.89 -3.25
N SER A 557 -8.42 -18.87 -2.42
CA SER A 557 -9.68 -19.61 -2.47
C SER A 557 -10.29 -19.67 -1.07
N ALA A 558 -11.61 -19.72 -1.01
CA ALA A 558 -12.37 -19.95 0.21
C ALA A 558 -12.90 -21.39 0.23
N MET A 559 -12.90 -21.98 1.41
CA MET A 559 -13.54 -23.25 1.74
C MET A 559 -14.71 -22.94 2.68
N LEU A 560 -15.93 -22.99 2.14
CA LEU A 560 -17.17 -22.78 2.88
C LEU A 560 -17.66 -24.13 3.43
N VAL A 561 -17.61 -24.28 4.75
CA VAL A 561 -18.00 -25.49 5.49
C VAL A 561 -19.33 -25.23 6.19
N ASN A 562 -20.29 -26.15 6.07
CA ASN A 562 -21.60 -26.05 6.72
C ASN A 562 -21.94 -27.37 7.43
N ILE A 563 -22.26 -27.30 8.73
CA ILE A 563 -22.25 -28.47 9.63
C ILE A 563 -23.62 -28.63 10.32
N ASN A 564 -24.48 -29.48 9.75
CA ASN A 564 -25.83 -29.74 10.26
C ASN A 564 -25.88 -31.11 10.95
N GLY A 565 -25.84 -31.13 12.28
CA GLY A 565 -25.84 -32.38 13.06
C GLY A 565 -24.55 -33.17 12.84
N LEU A 566 -24.64 -34.30 12.12
CA LEU A 566 -23.48 -35.11 11.66
C LEU A 566 -23.29 -35.04 10.14
N SER A 567 -23.99 -34.12 9.44
CA SER A 567 -23.83 -33.88 8.01
C SER A 567 -22.98 -32.64 7.79
N LEU A 568 -21.79 -32.83 7.22
CA LEU A 568 -20.89 -31.76 6.79
C LEU A 568 -20.99 -31.59 5.28
N ARG A 569 -21.10 -30.34 4.81
CA ARG A 569 -20.97 -29.97 3.39
C ARG A 569 -19.82 -28.99 3.22
N LEU A 570 -19.15 -29.07 2.07
CA LEU A 570 -17.96 -28.30 1.74
C LEU A 570 -18.12 -27.75 0.31
N GLU A 571 -18.02 -26.44 0.15
CA GLU A 571 -18.04 -25.73 -1.14
C GLU A 571 -16.74 -24.93 -1.29
N HIS A 572 -15.94 -25.23 -2.32
CA HIS A 572 -14.75 -24.44 -2.66
C HIS A 572 -15.14 -23.30 -3.60
N LEU A 573 -14.70 -22.08 -3.28
CA LEU A 573 -15.01 -20.85 -3.99
C LEU A 573 -13.71 -20.14 -4.39
N PRO A 574 -13.60 -19.53 -5.59
CA PRO A 574 -12.55 -18.55 -5.85
C PRO A 574 -12.82 -17.27 -5.04
N VAL A 575 -11.76 -16.62 -4.56
CA VAL A 575 -11.86 -15.34 -3.83
C VAL A 575 -11.41 -14.20 -4.76
N PRO A 576 -12.32 -13.33 -5.22
CA PRO A 576 -11.96 -12.18 -6.05
C PRO A 576 -11.32 -11.08 -5.19
N LEU A 577 -10.13 -10.64 -5.59
CA LEU A 577 -9.46 -9.45 -5.05
C LEU A 577 -9.26 -8.42 -6.16
N THR A 578 -9.12 -7.15 -5.79
CA THR A 578 -8.61 -6.13 -6.71
C THR A 578 -7.17 -6.50 -7.15
N PRO A 579 -6.79 -6.32 -8.43
CA PRO A 579 -5.41 -6.59 -8.88
C PRO A 579 -4.36 -5.81 -8.09
N GLY A 580 -3.27 -6.47 -7.71
CA GLY A 580 -2.20 -5.89 -6.89
C GLY A 580 -2.55 -5.66 -5.41
N ARG A 581 -3.64 -6.26 -4.89
CA ARG A 581 -4.14 -6.03 -3.52
C ARG A 581 -4.14 -7.30 -2.67
N GLN A 582 -4.24 -7.09 -1.36
CA GLN A 582 -4.26 -8.10 -0.31
C GLN A 582 -5.59 -8.08 0.43
N MET A 583 -5.99 -9.20 1.03
CA MET A 583 -7.19 -9.28 1.84
C MET A 583 -6.89 -8.77 3.26
N ILE A 584 -7.69 -7.84 3.78
CA ILE A 584 -7.50 -7.24 5.11
C ILE A 584 -8.58 -7.63 6.11
N TRP A 585 -9.70 -8.17 5.64
CA TRP A 585 -10.83 -8.53 6.47
C TRP A 585 -11.63 -9.68 5.86
N LEU A 586 -12.10 -10.58 6.72
CA LEU A 586 -12.98 -11.70 6.42
C LEU A 586 -13.99 -11.80 7.56
N GLY A 587 -15.28 -11.90 7.24
CA GLY A 587 -16.32 -12.00 8.25
C GLY A 587 -17.62 -12.55 7.70
N TYR A 588 -18.65 -12.50 8.53
CA TYR A 588 -20.03 -12.82 8.17
C TYR A 588 -20.95 -11.64 8.51
N THR A 589 -22.07 -11.55 7.82
CA THR A 589 -23.17 -10.65 8.19
C THR A 589 -24.04 -11.27 9.28
N GLU A 590 -24.84 -10.44 9.96
CA GLU A 590 -25.90 -10.83 10.93
C GLU A 590 -27.00 -11.77 10.37
N THR A 591 -26.90 -12.12 9.09
CA THR A 591 -27.84 -12.96 8.31
C THR A 591 -27.12 -14.12 7.61
N GLY A 592 -25.88 -14.41 8.02
CA GLY A 592 -25.13 -15.60 7.61
C GLY A 592 -24.45 -15.52 6.23
N SER A 593 -24.35 -14.34 5.61
CA SER A 593 -23.63 -14.17 4.33
C SER A 593 -22.15 -13.89 4.58
N PRO A 594 -21.20 -14.69 4.02
CA PRO A 594 -19.78 -14.39 4.11
C PRO A 594 -19.43 -13.08 3.39
N SER A 595 -18.47 -12.32 3.91
CA SER A 595 -18.01 -11.04 3.34
C SER A 595 -16.49 -10.86 3.51
N ILE A 596 -15.86 -10.16 2.57
CA ILE A 596 -14.40 -9.92 2.51
C ILE A 596 -14.11 -8.46 2.16
N ALA A 597 -12.98 -7.91 2.64
CA ALA A 597 -12.45 -6.62 2.20
C ALA A 597 -10.98 -6.71 1.78
N ASP A 598 -10.58 -5.91 0.80
CA ASP A 598 -9.20 -5.74 0.36
C ASP A 598 -8.56 -4.42 0.81
N ASN A 599 -7.23 -4.30 0.69
CA ASN A 599 -6.50 -3.05 0.98
C ASN A 599 -6.64 -1.96 -0.11
N MET A 600 -7.69 -2.02 -0.94
CA MET A 600 -8.21 -0.86 -1.69
C MET A 600 -9.56 -0.37 -1.14
N GLY A 601 -10.06 -0.97 -0.04
CA GLY A 601 -11.34 -0.62 0.57
C GLY A 601 -12.56 -1.18 -0.15
N LEU A 602 -12.38 -2.15 -1.06
CA LEU A 602 -13.50 -2.82 -1.73
C LEU A 602 -14.07 -3.93 -0.84
N LEU A 603 -15.25 -3.70 -0.27
CA LEU A 603 -15.99 -4.72 0.48
C LEU A 603 -16.90 -5.51 -0.46
N GLN A 604 -16.82 -6.83 -0.38
CA GLN A 604 -17.62 -7.77 -1.18
C GLN A 604 -18.37 -8.76 -0.30
N LEU A 605 -19.58 -9.14 -0.72
CA LEU A 605 -20.45 -10.12 -0.04
C LEU A 605 -20.72 -11.31 -0.97
N TYR A 606 -20.61 -12.53 -0.43
CA TYR A 606 -20.93 -13.77 -1.13
C TYR A 606 -22.39 -14.15 -0.92
N ARG A 607 -23.16 -14.24 -2.01
CA ARG A 607 -24.57 -14.67 -1.97
C ARG A 607 -24.72 -16.11 -2.45
N LYS A 608 -24.97 -17.02 -1.51
CA LYS A 608 -25.09 -18.48 -1.77
C LYS A 608 -26.18 -18.84 -2.79
N SER A 609 -27.31 -18.13 -2.84
CA SER A 609 -28.39 -18.41 -3.80
C SER A 609 -28.03 -18.13 -5.27
N SER A 610 -26.96 -17.36 -5.51
CA SER A 610 -26.44 -17.04 -6.84
C SER A 610 -25.03 -17.58 -7.09
N ASN A 611 -24.38 -18.19 -6.09
CA ASN A 611 -22.98 -18.64 -6.12
C ASN A 611 -22.02 -17.56 -6.68
N ALA A 612 -22.11 -16.34 -6.15
CA ALA A 612 -21.39 -15.19 -6.67
C ALA A 612 -21.05 -14.17 -5.56
N TRP A 613 -19.94 -13.47 -5.76
CA TRP A 613 -19.52 -12.31 -4.97
C TRP A 613 -20.07 -11.02 -5.59
N PHE A 614 -20.47 -10.07 -4.75
CA PHE A 614 -20.98 -8.76 -5.15
C PHE A 614 -20.20 -7.66 -4.42
N PRO A 615 -19.69 -6.62 -5.11
CA PRO A 615 -19.16 -5.43 -4.45
C PRO A 615 -20.29 -4.59 -3.85
N ILE A 616 -20.19 -4.28 -2.56
CA ILE A 616 -21.28 -3.69 -1.75
C ILE A 616 -20.89 -2.39 -1.04
N CYS A 617 -19.60 -2.09 -0.93
CA CYS A 617 -19.09 -0.81 -0.47
C CYS A 617 -17.68 -0.56 -1.05
N ASP A 618 -17.39 0.69 -1.35
CA ASP A 618 -16.06 1.22 -1.68
C ASP A 618 -15.75 2.27 -0.60
N THR A 619 -14.97 1.89 0.41
CA THR A 619 -14.75 2.75 1.59
C THR A 619 -13.86 3.96 1.25
N MET A 620 -13.02 3.85 0.23
CA MET A 620 -12.15 4.93 -0.27
C MET A 620 -12.90 5.99 -1.09
N LYS A 621 -14.15 5.72 -1.49
CA LYS A 621 -15.09 6.75 -1.98
C LYS A 621 -15.78 7.53 -0.87
N GLN A 622 -15.90 6.94 0.34
CA GLN A 622 -16.50 7.60 1.50
C GLN A 622 -15.46 8.30 2.38
N SER A 623 -14.16 8.02 2.17
CA SER A 623 -13.07 8.70 2.87
C SER A 623 -12.78 10.10 2.28
N SER A 624 -12.42 11.05 3.14
CA SER A 624 -12.09 12.43 2.76
C SER A 624 -10.64 12.63 2.27
N SER A 625 -9.77 11.63 2.41
CA SER A 625 -8.36 11.67 2.02
C SER A 625 -7.91 10.32 1.49
N VAL A 626 -6.90 10.32 0.60
CA VAL A 626 -6.24 9.10 0.13
C VAL A 626 -5.48 8.39 1.25
N SER A 627 -4.99 9.12 2.26
CA SER A 627 -4.32 8.59 3.45
C SER A 627 -5.27 8.10 4.54
N ASN A 628 -6.59 8.16 4.34
CA ASN A 628 -7.57 7.66 5.29
C ASN A 628 -8.01 6.24 4.90
N ASN A 629 -7.82 5.29 5.82
CA ASN A 629 -8.29 3.92 5.69
C ASN A 629 -9.50 3.67 6.60
N TYR A 630 -10.21 2.57 6.35
CA TYR A 630 -11.32 2.12 7.18
C TYR A 630 -11.08 0.71 7.71
N PHE A 631 -10.90 0.60 9.03
CA PHE A 631 -10.79 -0.67 9.74
C PHE A 631 -12.19 -1.25 9.96
N VAL A 632 -12.56 -2.26 9.17
CA VAL A 632 -13.90 -2.87 9.19
C VAL A 632 -14.07 -3.69 10.47
N VAL A 633 -15.21 -3.48 11.15
CA VAL A 633 -15.59 -4.20 12.38
C VAL A 633 -16.72 -5.18 12.10
N ALA A 634 -17.79 -4.73 11.44
CA ALA A 634 -18.99 -5.54 11.17
C ALA A 634 -19.75 -5.09 9.92
N VAL A 635 -20.62 -5.98 9.38
CA VAL A 635 -21.38 -5.75 8.15
C VAL A 635 -22.85 -6.15 8.36
N SER A 636 -23.78 -5.20 8.26
CA SER A 636 -25.21 -5.40 8.53
C SER A 636 -26.04 -5.35 7.24
N GLU A 637 -26.59 -6.49 6.84
CA GLU A 637 -27.54 -6.55 5.70
C GLU A 637 -28.87 -5.88 6.03
N ARG A 638 -29.38 -6.04 7.27
CA ARG A 638 -30.72 -5.58 7.65
C ARG A 638 -30.80 -4.06 7.66
N ARG A 639 -29.73 -3.38 8.10
CA ARG A 639 -29.59 -1.91 8.09
C ARG A 639 -28.90 -1.37 6.83
N GLN A 640 -28.28 -2.23 6.01
CA GLN A 640 -27.49 -1.87 4.83
C GLN A 640 -26.28 -0.95 5.13
N ILE A 641 -25.57 -1.24 6.23
CA ILE A 641 -24.39 -0.47 6.68
C ILE A 641 -23.15 -1.35 6.90
N VAL A 642 -21.99 -0.72 6.77
CA VAL A 642 -20.68 -1.26 7.17
C VAL A 642 -20.24 -0.47 8.40
N GLN A 643 -20.01 -1.15 9.52
CA GLN A 643 -19.48 -0.54 10.72
C GLN A 643 -17.96 -0.63 10.69
N ALA A 644 -17.29 0.53 10.71
CA ALA A 644 -15.85 0.63 10.56
C ALA A 644 -15.29 1.82 11.35
N VAL A 645 -14.02 1.73 11.73
CA VAL A 645 -13.29 2.83 12.37
C VAL A 645 -12.48 3.59 11.31
N LEU A 646 -12.54 4.93 11.33
CA LEU A 646 -11.76 5.79 10.44
C LEU A 646 -10.31 5.93 10.96
N CYS A 647 -9.37 5.39 10.21
CA CYS A 647 -7.94 5.46 10.49
C CYS A 647 -7.31 6.55 9.60
N ARG A 648 -6.50 7.46 10.18
CA ARG A 648 -5.84 8.55 9.44
C ARG A 648 -4.34 8.28 9.41
N GLY A 649 -3.76 8.11 8.23
CA GLY A 649 -2.34 7.74 8.05
C GLY A 649 -2.06 6.24 8.29
N THR A 650 -2.77 5.58 9.20
CA THR A 650 -2.64 4.16 9.51
C THR A 650 -3.72 3.30 8.83
N SER A 651 -3.51 1.98 8.77
CA SER A 651 -4.50 0.98 8.32
C SER A 651 -5.38 0.42 9.45
N TYR A 652 -5.01 0.68 10.70
CA TYR A 652 -5.66 0.20 11.92
C TYR A 652 -5.73 1.32 12.97
N PRO A 653 -6.66 1.27 13.94
CA PRO A 653 -6.81 2.33 14.93
C PRO A 653 -5.93 2.11 16.16
N MET A 654 -5.56 3.20 16.83
CA MET A 654 -4.94 3.15 18.17
C MET A 654 -5.96 2.73 19.22
N THR A 655 -5.55 1.91 20.19
CA THR A 655 -6.45 1.37 21.22
C THR A 655 -6.88 2.41 22.26
N ASN A 656 -6.12 3.49 22.44
CA ASN A 656 -6.39 4.59 23.36
C ASN A 656 -6.10 5.96 22.69
N PRO A 657 -7.00 6.97 22.72
CA PRO A 657 -8.38 6.92 23.21
C PRO A 657 -9.26 5.97 22.37
N ARG A 658 -10.29 5.39 23.01
CA ARG A 658 -11.20 4.44 22.35
C ARG A 658 -11.76 5.03 21.04
N PRO A 659 -11.55 4.38 19.88
CA PRO A 659 -11.99 4.92 18.60
C PRO A 659 -13.51 5.00 18.46
N MET A 660 -13.98 6.00 17.72
CA MET A 660 -15.39 6.14 17.36
C MET A 660 -15.72 5.27 16.14
N LEU A 661 -16.67 4.35 16.31
CA LEU A 661 -17.24 3.55 15.22
C LEU A 661 -18.10 4.43 14.30
N GLN A 662 -17.90 4.31 12.98
CA GLN A 662 -18.69 5.00 11.96
C GLN A 662 -19.57 4.00 11.20
N GLU A 663 -20.80 4.42 10.87
CA GLU A 663 -21.70 3.64 10.02
C GLU A 663 -21.58 4.15 8.56
N LEU A 664 -20.83 3.44 7.74
CA LEU A 664 -20.74 3.70 6.30
C LEU A 664 -21.94 3.08 5.58
N ARG A 665 -22.51 3.79 4.61
CA ARG A 665 -23.66 3.30 3.84
C ARG A 665 -23.18 2.32 2.76
N MET A 666 -23.84 1.16 2.62
CA MET A 666 -23.62 0.29 1.47
C MET A 666 -24.10 0.96 0.18
N GLN A 667 -23.29 0.85 -0.88
CA GLN A 667 -23.58 1.38 -2.22
C GLN A 667 -22.95 0.42 -3.24
N ILE A 668 -23.76 -0.10 -4.17
CA ILE A 668 -23.25 -0.91 -5.28
C ILE A 668 -22.57 0.03 -6.29
N PRO A 669 -21.38 -0.29 -6.83
CA PRO A 669 -20.66 0.56 -7.79
C PRO A 669 -21.32 0.55 -9.19
N LEU A 670 -22.51 1.14 -9.29
CA LEU A 670 -23.23 1.37 -10.54
C LEU A 670 -22.65 2.55 -11.32
N CYS A 671 -22.98 2.63 -12.62
CA CYS A 671 -22.65 3.76 -13.47
C CYS A 671 -23.54 4.98 -13.15
N ASP A 672 -22.97 6.18 -13.29
CA ASP A 672 -23.65 7.47 -13.16
C ASP A 672 -24.48 7.60 -11.86
N ILE A 673 -23.92 7.16 -10.72
CA ILE A 673 -24.62 7.08 -9.43
C ILE A 673 -25.10 8.45 -8.88
N GLU A 674 -24.58 9.56 -9.40
CA GLU A 674 -25.04 10.94 -9.10
C GLU A 674 -26.44 11.25 -9.70
N VAL A 675 -27.01 10.37 -10.52
CA VAL A 675 -28.32 10.55 -11.17
C VAL A 675 -29.42 9.82 -10.39
N GLU A 676 -30.54 10.49 -10.10
CA GLU A 676 -31.71 9.94 -9.37
C GLU A 676 -32.14 8.55 -9.87
N LYS A 677 -32.08 8.30 -11.19
CA LYS A 677 -32.30 6.98 -11.79
C LYS A 677 -31.39 5.92 -11.18
N SER A 678 -30.09 6.17 -11.17
CA SER A 678 -29.06 5.23 -10.72
C SER A 678 -29.09 5.05 -9.19
N GLU A 679 -29.46 6.09 -8.43
CA GLU A 679 -29.72 5.97 -6.98
C GLU A 679 -30.91 5.04 -6.68
N LEU A 680 -31.99 5.13 -7.47
CA LEU A 680 -33.14 4.24 -7.36
C LEU A 680 -32.79 2.81 -7.83
N GLU A 681 -31.92 2.64 -8.82
CA GLU A 681 -31.41 1.33 -9.25
C GLU A 681 -30.52 0.69 -8.17
N ASP A 682 -29.63 1.44 -7.52
CA ASP A 682 -28.86 0.98 -6.35
C ASP A 682 -29.78 0.56 -5.19
N ALA A 683 -30.78 1.37 -4.84
CA ALA A 683 -31.72 1.05 -3.78
C ALA A 683 -32.55 -0.21 -4.09
N LEU A 684 -32.97 -0.39 -5.35
CA LEU A 684 -33.71 -1.57 -5.79
C LEU A 684 -32.81 -2.82 -5.81
N LEU A 685 -31.57 -2.71 -6.27
CA LEU A 685 -30.61 -3.82 -6.30
C LEU A 685 -30.16 -4.21 -4.90
N ARG A 686 -29.79 -3.28 -4.01
CA ARG A 686 -29.42 -3.59 -2.62
C ARG A 686 -30.57 -4.21 -1.83
N SER A 687 -31.81 -3.76 -2.03
CA SER A 687 -32.99 -4.40 -1.41
C SER A 687 -33.40 -5.73 -2.04
N SER A 688 -32.86 -6.10 -3.21
CA SER A 688 -33.02 -7.43 -3.84
C SER A 688 -31.85 -8.37 -3.55
N LEU A 689 -30.66 -7.83 -3.28
CA LEU A 689 -29.44 -8.56 -2.94
C LEU A 689 -29.44 -9.00 -1.47
N MET A 690 -29.74 -8.08 -0.56
CA MET A 690 -29.60 -8.24 0.89
C MET A 690 -30.89 -8.68 1.58
N GLN A 691 -30.75 -9.32 2.75
CA GLN A 691 -31.85 -9.70 3.63
C GLN A 691 -32.35 -8.52 4.49
N VAL A 692 -33.01 -7.55 3.84
CA VAL A 692 -33.55 -6.33 4.48
C VAL A 692 -34.93 -6.59 5.10
N GLU A 693 -35.19 -6.03 6.29
CA GLU A 693 -36.53 -6.05 6.88
C GLU A 693 -37.55 -5.32 5.99
N GLY A 694 -38.66 -5.99 5.66
CA GLY A 694 -39.68 -5.43 4.77
C GLY A 694 -39.22 -5.23 3.32
N ALA A 695 -38.18 -5.95 2.86
CA ALA A 695 -37.60 -5.84 1.51
C ALA A 695 -38.64 -5.73 0.39
N GLU A 696 -39.67 -6.58 0.35
CA GLU A 696 -40.73 -6.50 -0.66
C GLU A 696 -41.40 -5.13 -0.77
N LYS A 697 -41.68 -4.48 0.37
CA LYS A 697 -42.31 -3.15 0.39
C LYS A 697 -41.34 -2.10 -0.17
N MET A 698 -40.09 -2.15 0.25
CA MET A 698 -39.03 -1.24 -0.21
C MET A 698 -38.77 -1.41 -1.72
N GLN A 699 -38.72 -2.65 -2.22
CA GLN A 699 -38.61 -2.97 -3.65
C GLN A 699 -39.81 -2.41 -4.43
N LYS A 700 -41.05 -2.69 -3.99
CA LYS A 700 -42.29 -2.19 -4.65
C LYS A 700 -42.33 -0.66 -4.68
N GLU A 701 -41.94 0.02 -3.60
CA GLU A 701 -41.91 1.48 -3.52
C GLU A 701 -40.81 2.11 -4.39
N THR A 702 -39.60 1.56 -4.39
CA THR A 702 -38.48 2.03 -5.22
C THR A 702 -38.77 1.78 -6.71
N ALA A 703 -39.33 0.63 -7.06
CA ALA A 703 -39.69 0.30 -8.42
C ALA A 703 -40.80 1.21 -8.98
N ILE A 704 -41.82 1.58 -8.20
CA ILE A 704 -42.87 2.49 -8.71
C ILE A 704 -42.36 3.94 -8.86
N LYS A 705 -41.35 4.36 -8.07
CA LYS A 705 -40.63 5.64 -8.28
C LYS A 705 -39.83 5.61 -9.59
N LEU A 706 -39.05 4.55 -9.82
CA LEU A 706 -38.25 4.34 -11.03
C LEU A 706 -39.15 4.24 -12.29
N PHE A 707 -40.29 3.54 -12.19
CA PHE A 707 -41.33 3.50 -13.23
C PHE A 707 -41.89 4.91 -13.53
N ALA A 708 -42.19 5.70 -12.50
CA ALA A 708 -42.68 7.07 -12.67
C ALA A 708 -41.65 7.98 -13.35
N LEU A 709 -40.37 7.84 -13.01
CA LEU A 709 -39.25 8.56 -13.64
C LEU A 709 -39.03 8.14 -15.11
N ALA A 710 -39.20 6.85 -15.42
CA ALA A 710 -39.21 6.39 -16.81
C ALA A 710 -40.41 6.96 -17.60
N CYS A 711 -41.58 7.09 -16.97
CA CYS A 711 -42.78 7.67 -17.57
C CYS A 711 -42.71 9.21 -17.75
N SER A 712 -42.04 9.94 -16.85
CA SER A 712 -41.82 11.40 -17.03
C SER A 712 -40.85 11.69 -18.17
N ASN A 713 -39.85 10.81 -18.34
CA ASN A 713 -38.80 10.96 -19.35
C ASN A 713 -39.15 10.24 -20.67
N GLU A 714 -40.45 9.98 -20.90
CA GLU A 714 -41.06 9.35 -22.10
C GLU A 714 -40.48 7.97 -22.51
N CYS A 715 -39.74 7.31 -21.61
CA CYS A 715 -39.05 6.04 -21.85
C CYS A 715 -39.99 4.84 -21.65
N GLU A 716 -41.10 4.78 -22.39
CA GLU A 716 -42.18 3.78 -22.20
C GLU A 716 -41.71 2.32 -22.32
N THR A 717 -40.70 2.03 -23.14
CA THR A 717 -40.10 0.68 -23.25
C THR A 717 -39.38 0.25 -21.98
N ARG A 718 -38.51 1.13 -21.42
CA ARG A 718 -37.82 0.91 -20.15
C ARG A 718 -38.82 0.77 -18.98
N ALA A 719 -39.93 1.52 -19.04
CA ALA A 719 -41.00 1.41 -18.06
C ALA A 719 -41.69 0.04 -18.08
N ARG A 720 -41.86 -0.59 -19.26
CA ARG A 720 -42.34 -1.98 -19.38
C ARG A 720 -41.31 -3.00 -18.87
N GLU A 721 -40.06 -2.89 -19.32
CA GLU A 721 -38.93 -3.76 -18.97
C GLU A 721 -38.70 -3.88 -17.45
N LEU A 722 -38.82 -2.76 -16.72
CA LEU A 722 -38.73 -2.73 -15.25
C LEU A 722 -39.82 -3.60 -14.57
N ILE A 723 -41.06 -3.52 -15.05
CA ILE A 723 -42.18 -4.29 -14.47
C ILE A 723 -42.04 -5.78 -14.83
N GLU A 724 -41.58 -6.07 -16.05
CA GLU A 724 -41.35 -7.41 -16.57
C GLU A 724 -40.26 -8.15 -15.78
N SER A 725 -39.12 -7.51 -15.51
CA SER A 725 -37.99 -8.10 -14.76
C SER A 725 -38.32 -8.41 -13.30
N ILE A 726 -39.06 -7.54 -12.60
CA ILE A 726 -39.48 -7.76 -11.21
C ILE A 726 -40.51 -8.91 -11.13
N ALA A 727 -41.41 -9.00 -12.12
CA ALA A 727 -42.51 -9.97 -12.21
C ALA A 727 -43.47 -9.94 -10.99
N SER A 728 -43.85 -8.75 -10.54
CA SER A 728 -44.84 -8.55 -9.47
C SER A 728 -46.19 -8.10 -10.04
N THR A 729 -47.21 -8.95 -9.88
CA THR A 729 -48.61 -8.71 -10.24
C THR A 729 -49.24 -7.51 -9.50
N GLU A 730 -48.93 -7.32 -8.22
CA GLU A 730 -49.33 -6.13 -7.45
C GLU A 730 -48.75 -4.84 -8.05
N LEU A 731 -47.44 -4.86 -8.36
CA LEU A 731 -46.74 -3.73 -8.96
C LEU A 731 -47.27 -3.42 -10.36
N LEU A 732 -47.59 -4.45 -11.17
CA LEU A 732 -48.21 -4.29 -12.48
C LEU A 732 -49.55 -3.54 -12.37
N GLN A 733 -50.43 -3.93 -11.43
CA GLN A 733 -51.71 -3.24 -11.22
C GLN A 733 -51.54 -1.78 -10.79
N LEU A 734 -50.48 -1.45 -10.05
CA LEU A 734 -50.14 -0.06 -9.68
C LEU A 734 -49.59 0.72 -10.88
N ALA A 735 -48.69 0.11 -11.66
CA ALA A 735 -48.09 0.70 -12.85
C ALA A 735 -49.12 1.01 -13.95
N VAL A 736 -50.06 0.08 -14.21
CA VAL A 736 -51.21 0.30 -15.12
C VAL A 736 -52.01 1.52 -14.66
N LYS A 737 -52.46 1.57 -13.40
CA LYS A 737 -53.22 2.70 -12.84
C LYS A 737 -52.46 4.03 -12.94
N TYR A 738 -51.14 4.02 -12.77
CA TYR A 738 -50.29 5.20 -12.94
C TYR A 738 -50.23 5.66 -14.41
N ALA A 739 -50.00 4.73 -15.35
CA ALA A 739 -49.94 5.00 -16.78
C ALA A 739 -51.26 5.57 -17.30
N THR A 740 -52.41 4.97 -16.94
CA THR A 740 -53.73 5.52 -17.29
C THR A 740 -53.93 6.92 -16.73
N LYS A 741 -53.57 7.17 -15.45
CA LYS A 741 -53.68 8.49 -14.80
C LYS A 741 -52.78 9.56 -15.43
N ARG A 742 -51.66 9.17 -16.06
CA ARG A 742 -50.77 10.07 -16.83
C ARG A 742 -51.17 10.21 -18.30
N GLY A 743 -52.26 9.58 -18.76
CA GLY A 743 -52.69 9.61 -20.16
C GLY A 743 -51.88 8.73 -21.11
N ARG A 744 -51.02 7.86 -20.58
CA ARG A 744 -50.12 6.95 -21.36
C ARG A 744 -50.86 5.66 -21.72
N ILE A 745 -51.89 5.78 -22.55
CA ILE A 745 -52.82 4.68 -22.87
C ILE A 745 -52.07 3.50 -23.51
N HIS A 746 -51.23 3.72 -24.51
CA HIS A 746 -50.49 2.65 -25.18
C HIS A 746 -49.53 1.87 -24.25
N LEU A 747 -48.92 2.53 -23.26
CA LEU A 747 -48.16 1.86 -22.20
C LEU A 747 -49.09 1.07 -21.27
N SER A 748 -50.25 1.63 -20.90
CA SER A 748 -51.26 0.95 -20.09
C SER A 748 -51.73 -0.36 -20.74
N ASP A 749 -52.05 -0.34 -22.03
CA ASP A 749 -52.48 -1.53 -22.79
C ASP A 749 -51.36 -2.58 -22.85
N ARG A 750 -50.13 -2.15 -23.18
CA ARG A 750 -48.92 -2.99 -23.22
C ARG A 750 -48.50 -3.56 -21.87
N LEU A 751 -48.97 -3.01 -20.75
CA LEU A 751 -48.76 -3.59 -19.43
C LEU A 751 -49.84 -4.65 -19.14
N CYS A 752 -51.10 -4.42 -19.52
CA CYS A 752 -52.16 -5.43 -19.40
C CYS A 752 -51.83 -6.72 -20.18
N GLU A 753 -51.16 -6.63 -21.33
CA GLU A 753 -50.65 -7.78 -22.10
C GLU A 753 -49.73 -8.72 -21.30
N LEU A 754 -48.95 -8.20 -20.34
CA LEU A 754 -47.96 -8.98 -19.59
C LEU A 754 -48.58 -9.82 -18.46
N MET A 755 -49.82 -9.55 -18.05
CA MET A 755 -50.41 -10.13 -16.83
C MET A 755 -50.37 -11.68 -16.80
N PRO A 756 -50.77 -12.41 -17.85
CA PRO A 756 -50.71 -13.88 -17.85
C PRO A 756 -49.27 -14.43 -17.83
N GLN A 757 -48.31 -13.67 -18.36
CA GLN A 757 -46.90 -14.08 -18.38
C GLN A 757 -46.27 -13.95 -16.99
N LEU A 758 -46.59 -12.86 -16.26
CA LEU A 758 -46.10 -12.67 -14.89
C LEU A 758 -46.73 -13.67 -13.91
N GLU A 759 -48.00 -14.05 -14.10
CA GLU A 759 -48.66 -15.08 -13.29
C GLU A 759 -47.96 -16.43 -13.43
N ALA A 760 -47.66 -16.87 -14.67
CA ALA A 760 -46.90 -18.10 -14.92
C ALA A 760 -45.48 -18.06 -14.31
N ILE A 761 -44.79 -16.91 -14.37
CA ILE A 761 -43.47 -16.72 -13.74
C ILE A 761 -43.56 -16.83 -12.21
N GLN A 762 -44.62 -16.29 -11.59
CA GLN A 762 -44.83 -16.43 -10.14
C GLN A 762 -45.14 -17.86 -9.71
N GLU A 763 -45.91 -18.62 -10.50
CA GLU A 763 -46.14 -20.04 -10.24
C GLU A 763 -44.86 -20.86 -10.36
N ALA A 764 -44.05 -20.63 -11.40
CA ALA A 764 -42.75 -21.27 -11.57
C ALA A 764 -41.80 -20.97 -10.39
N ARG A 765 -41.70 -19.70 -9.94
CA ARG A 765 -40.92 -19.31 -8.76
C ARG A 765 -41.41 -20.05 -7.50
N LYS A 766 -42.73 -20.16 -7.27
CA LYS A 766 -43.30 -20.91 -6.12
C LYS A 766 -42.94 -22.40 -6.16
N GLN A 767 -43.05 -23.04 -7.33
CA GLN A 767 -42.68 -24.45 -7.51
C GLN A 767 -41.18 -24.67 -7.28
N GLN A 768 -40.32 -23.76 -7.76
CA GLN A 768 -38.87 -23.85 -7.56
C GLN A 768 -38.48 -23.74 -6.07
N THR A 769 -39.13 -22.85 -5.30
CA THR A 769 -38.90 -22.75 -3.84
C THR A 769 -39.32 -24.02 -3.11
N LEU A 770 -40.46 -24.63 -3.48
CA LEU A 770 -40.92 -25.90 -2.91
C LEU A 770 -39.95 -27.06 -3.21
N LEU A 771 -39.38 -27.10 -4.42
CA LEU A 771 -38.37 -28.10 -4.80
C LEU A 771 -37.03 -27.87 -4.09
N GLY A 772 -36.59 -26.62 -3.96
CA GLY A 772 -35.33 -26.26 -3.29
C GLY A 772 -35.25 -26.70 -1.83
N ALA A 773 -36.38 -26.75 -1.13
CA ALA A 773 -36.48 -27.28 0.24
C ALA A 773 -36.16 -28.79 0.36
N SER A 774 -36.20 -29.55 -0.75
CA SER A 774 -35.97 -31.01 -0.76
C SER A 774 -34.49 -31.43 -0.90
N GLY A 775 -33.57 -30.47 -1.01
CA GLY A 775 -32.12 -30.71 -0.90
C GLY A 775 -31.43 -31.41 -2.08
N ILE A 776 -32.16 -31.78 -3.14
CA ILE A 776 -31.58 -32.32 -4.39
C ILE A 776 -31.20 -31.16 -5.32
N ALA A 777 -29.94 -31.12 -5.77
CA ALA A 777 -29.48 -30.13 -6.73
C ALA A 777 -30.12 -30.38 -8.12
N ALA A 778 -31.03 -29.50 -8.53
CA ALA A 778 -31.67 -29.57 -9.84
C ALA A 778 -30.68 -29.20 -10.96
N THR A 779 -30.14 -30.21 -11.64
CA THR A 779 -29.36 -30.01 -12.87
C THR A 779 -30.24 -29.35 -13.93
N ILE A 780 -29.84 -28.17 -14.42
CA ILE A 780 -30.62 -27.41 -15.40
C ILE A 780 -30.57 -28.11 -16.77
N VAL A 781 -31.60 -28.89 -17.07
CA VAL A 781 -31.89 -29.33 -18.44
C VAL A 781 -32.75 -28.26 -19.09
N LEU A 782 -32.13 -27.45 -19.96
CA LEU A 782 -32.88 -26.55 -20.83
C LEU A 782 -33.76 -27.39 -21.80
N PRO A 783 -35.06 -27.09 -21.96
CA PRO A 783 -35.92 -27.83 -22.86
C PRO A 783 -35.54 -27.52 -24.32
N MET A 784 -34.78 -28.41 -24.95
CA MET A 784 -34.48 -28.31 -26.38
C MET A 784 -35.75 -28.53 -27.21
N THR A 785 -35.87 -27.77 -28.31
CA THR A 785 -36.96 -27.93 -29.26
C THR A 785 -36.94 -29.31 -29.94
N PRO A 786 -38.11 -29.90 -30.25
CA PRO A 786 -38.17 -31.27 -30.76
C PRO A 786 -37.78 -31.36 -32.24
N THR A 787 -36.53 -31.75 -32.52
CA THR A 787 -36.10 -32.22 -33.85
C THR A 787 -36.12 -33.74 -33.91
N ALA A 788 -36.86 -34.31 -34.85
CA ALA A 788 -36.96 -35.76 -35.07
C ALA A 788 -35.86 -36.30 -36.02
N GLY A 789 -35.69 -37.62 -36.06
CA GLY A 789 -34.98 -38.31 -37.16
C GLY A 789 -33.56 -38.79 -36.80
N SER A 790 -33.48 -40.04 -36.31
CA SER A 790 -32.27 -40.74 -35.87
C SER A 790 -31.33 -41.23 -37.00
N GLN A 791 -30.14 -41.73 -36.58
CA GLN A 791 -29.15 -42.54 -37.33
C GLN A 791 -28.17 -41.80 -38.28
N SER A 792 -26.92 -42.24 -38.50
CA SER A 792 -25.98 -43.04 -37.67
C SER A 792 -24.56 -43.08 -38.30
N GLN A 793 -23.51 -43.29 -37.47
CA GLN A 793 -22.12 -43.65 -37.83
C GLN A 793 -21.26 -42.65 -38.65
N GLY A 794 -19.92 -42.72 -38.47
CA GLY A 794 -18.91 -42.05 -39.33
C GLY A 794 -17.82 -41.26 -38.55
N PRO A 795 -16.50 -41.43 -38.85
CA PRO A 795 -15.41 -40.80 -38.08
C PRO A 795 -14.94 -39.43 -38.60
N LYS A 796 -14.14 -38.75 -37.75
CA LYS A 796 -13.55 -37.41 -37.95
C LYS A 796 -12.69 -37.26 -39.22
N PRO A 797 -12.77 -36.12 -39.94
CA PRO A 797 -11.70 -35.62 -40.79
C PRO A 797 -10.74 -34.68 -40.04
N LYS A 798 -9.46 -34.66 -40.45
CA LYS A 798 -8.52 -33.55 -40.17
C LYS A 798 -8.52 -32.57 -41.35
N ALA A 799 -8.10 -31.33 -41.12
CA ALA A 799 -7.96 -30.33 -42.18
C ALA A 799 -6.81 -30.66 -43.16
N ILE A 800 -7.03 -30.36 -44.44
CA ILE A 800 -6.02 -30.31 -45.51
C ILE A 800 -6.31 -29.07 -46.35
N GLU A 801 -5.29 -28.25 -46.59
CA GLU A 801 -5.37 -27.09 -47.49
C GLU A 801 -5.39 -27.52 -48.96
N LEU A 802 -5.96 -26.69 -49.85
CA LEU A 802 -5.62 -26.76 -51.28
C LEU A 802 -5.80 -25.41 -51.97
N SER A 803 -4.70 -24.90 -52.53
CA SER A 803 -4.66 -23.66 -53.32
C SER A 803 -5.30 -23.84 -54.70
N SER A 804 -5.85 -22.76 -55.28
CA SER A 804 -6.27 -22.72 -56.69
C SER A 804 -5.50 -21.65 -57.48
N SER A 805 -5.34 -21.84 -58.80
CA SER A 805 -4.44 -21.00 -59.61
C SER A 805 -4.89 -20.80 -61.07
N LYS A 806 -4.66 -19.56 -61.55
CA LYS A 806 -4.43 -19.14 -62.95
C LYS A 806 -5.55 -19.28 -64.01
N ARG A 807 -6.28 -18.15 -64.17
CA ARG A 807 -6.40 -17.30 -65.38
C ARG A 807 -6.34 -17.91 -66.81
N GLY A 808 -7.34 -17.54 -67.62
CA GLY A 808 -7.29 -17.38 -69.09
C GLY A 808 -8.68 -17.00 -69.63
N ALA A 809 -8.90 -16.20 -70.69
CA ALA A 809 -8.02 -15.44 -71.58
C ALA A 809 -8.72 -14.12 -72.06
N LEU A 810 -8.21 -13.41 -73.08
CA LEU A 810 -8.57 -12.00 -73.39
C LEU A 810 -9.14 -11.75 -74.81
N LYS A 811 -9.94 -10.66 -74.94
CA LYS A 811 -10.27 -9.84 -76.13
C LYS A 811 -11.17 -10.40 -77.27
N ARG A 812 -12.20 -9.61 -77.60
CA ARG A 812 -12.33 -8.85 -78.89
C ARG A 812 -13.30 -7.65 -78.74
N PHE A 813 -13.47 -6.85 -79.80
CA PHE A 813 -13.95 -5.45 -79.78
C PHE A 813 -15.19 -5.18 -80.67
N THR A 814 -15.77 -3.96 -80.57
CA THR A 814 -16.83 -3.33 -81.42
C THR A 814 -18.26 -3.91 -81.26
N ASN A 815 -19.38 -3.16 -81.30
CA ASN A 815 -19.66 -1.77 -81.72
C ASN A 815 -20.82 -1.09 -80.93
N SER A 816 -21.14 0.17 -81.21
CA SER A 816 -22.21 1.03 -80.61
C SER A 816 -23.33 1.38 -81.63
N PRO A 817 -24.33 2.29 -81.44
CA PRO A 817 -24.73 3.13 -80.27
C PRO A 817 -26.27 3.34 -79.98
N ASN A 818 -26.57 3.96 -78.82
CA ASN A 818 -27.63 4.96 -78.47
C ASN A 818 -29.16 4.80 -78.65
N MET A 819 -29.89 5.13 -77.55
CA MET A 819 -31.13 5.96 -77.37
C MET A 819 -31.42 6.06 -75.84
N PHE A 820 -32.08 7.03 -75.17
CA PHE A 820 -32.67 8.37 -75.44
C PHE A 820 -32.86 9.14 -74.07
N LYS A 821 -33.16 10.47 -74.08
CA LYS A 821 -33.58 11.36 -72.93
C LYS A 821 -32.47 11.74 -71.91
N ALA A 822 -32.25 12.98 -71.40
CA ALA A 822 -32.94 14.30 -71.32
C ALA A 822 -34.06 14.45 -70.25
N ALA A 823 -34.23 15.52 -69.44
CA ALA A 823 -33.47 16.75 -69.05
C ALA A 823 -34.11 17.29 -67.71
N ALA A 824 -33.89 18.46 -67.07
CA ALA A 824 -33.18 19.74 -67.35
C ALA A 824 -32.72 20.44 -66.01
N ARG A 825 -32.85 21.78 -65.86
CA ARG A 825 -32.44 22.60 -64.67
C ARG A 825 -33.26 23.92 -64.55
N PRO A 826 -33.24 24.62 -63.38
CA PRO A 826 -32.81 26.04 -63.25
C PRO A 826 -32.07 26.30 -61.88
N SER A 827 -31.72 27.47 -61.30
CA SER A 827 -31.58 28.92 -61.64
C SER A 827 -30.76 29.65 -60.52
N THR A 828 -30.31 30.90 -60.74
CA THR A 828 -29.84 31.90 -59.72
C THR A 828 -30.55 33.26 -59.99
N PRO A 829 -30.40 34.40 -59.23
CA PRO A 829 -29.16 35.23 -59.18
C PRO A 829 -28.94 36.07 -57.87
N GLU A 830 -28.12 37.12 -57.96
CA GLU A 830 -27.46 37.95 -56.92
C GLU A 830 -27.97 39.44 -56.92
N THR A 831 -27.51 40.50 -56.21
CA THR A 831 -26.36 40.87 -55.34
C THR A 831 -26.65 42.19 -54.54
N THR A 832 -26.16 42.42 -53.29
CA THR A 832 -25.99 43.78 -52.65
C THR A 832 -25.05 43.79 -51.41
N ALA A 833 -24.59 44.98 -50.99
CA ALA A 833 -23.83 45.34 -49.75
C ALA A 833 -24.16 46.82 -49.38
N PRO A 834 -23.68 47.48 -48.28
CA PRO A 834 -22.69 47.08 -47.24
C PRO A 834 -23.12 47.41 -45.77
N LEU A 835 -22.15 47.40 -44.83
CA LEU A 835 -22.20 47.81 -43.38
C LEU A 835 -22.98 46.83 -42.47
N ASP A 836 -22.67 46.55 -41.19
CA ASP A 836 -21.52 46.77 -40.27
C ASP A 836 -21.81 45.93 -38.98
N THR A 837 -20.93 45.57 -38.03
CA THR A 837 -19.46 45.67 -37.80
C THR A 837 -19.06 44.66 -36.70
N GLN A 838 -17.86 44.06 -36.76
CA GLN A 838 -17.13 43.32 -35.68
C GLN A 838 -17.79 42.01 -35.15
N GLU A 839 -17.07 40.96 -34.72
CA GLU A 839 -15.62 40.74 -34.58
C GLU A 839 -15.22 39.25 -34.70
N ASN A 840 -14.03 38.98 -35.28
CA ASN A 840 -13.14 37.79 -35.27
C ASN A 840 -13.70 36.33 -35.38
N ILE A 841 -13.33 35.44 -36.33
CA ILE A 841 -12.02 35.01 -36.92
C ILE A 841 -11.23 34.07 -35.99
N PHE A 842 -10.71 32.87 -36.33
CA PHE A 842 -10.84 31.80 -37.37
C PHE A 842 -10.24 30.53 -36.66
N ALA A 843 -10.57 29.24 -36.83
CA ALA A 843 -10.99 28.38 -37.95
C ALA A 843 -9.84 27.76 -38.82
N ASP A 844 -9.27 26.65 -38.30
CA ASP A 844 -8.95 25.35 -38.94
C ASP A 844 -7.93 25.14 -40.11
N ALA A 845 -7.52 23.85 -40.20
CA ALA A 845 -6.82 23.12 -41.28
C ALA A 845 -5.32 23.45 -41.49
N GLU A 846 -4.36 22.58 -41.83
CA GLU A 846 -4.15 21.13 -42.13
C GLU A 846 -2.63 21.03 -42.47
N SER A 847 -1.88 19.92 -42.61
CA SER A 847 -2.13 18.46 -42.70
C SER A 847 -0.81 17.67 -42.44
N GLU A 848 -0.92 16.33 -42.26
CA GLU A 848 0.11 15.26 -42.44
C GLU A 848 1.47 15.35 -41.68
N THR A 849 1.95 14.31 -40.98
CA THR A 849 2.15 12.91 -41.44
C THR A 849 2.13 11.90 -40.27
N VAL A 850 2.03 10.59 -40.57
CA VAL A 850 1.97 9.50 -39.56
C VAL A 850 3.01 8.40 -39.84
N THR A 851 3.88 8.10 -38.87
CA THR A 851 4.71 6.88 -38.85
C THR A 851 4.93 6.34 -37.44
N GLY A 852 4.78 5.03 -37.25
CA GLY A 852 5.35 4.28 -36.10
C GLY A 852 4.57 4.33 -34.79
N LYS A 853 3.75 3.30 -34.52
CA LYS A 853 3.33 2.95 -33.15
C LYS A 853 4.30 1.93 -32.56
N SER A 854 4.92 2.25 -31.42
CA SER A 854 5.38 1.28 -30.43
C SER A 854 4.41 1.30 -29.24
N THR A 855 3.89 0.15 -28.85
CA THR A 855 2.95 0.04 -27.72
C THR A 855 3.69 -0.06 -26.40
N GLU A 856 3.83 1.06 -25.69
CA GLU A 856 4.29 1.04 -24.30
C GLU A 856 3.23 0.42 -23.38
N LEU A 857 3.65 -0.56 -22.58
CA LEU A 857 2.85 -1.13 -21.51
C LEU A 857 2.85 -0.18 -20.31
N ARG A 858 1.68 0.30 -19.90
CA ARG A 858 1.54 1.04 -18.63
C ARG A 858 1.84 0.12 -17.45
N THR A 859 2.72 0.54 -16.56
CA THR A 859 3.01 -0.13 -15.28
C THR A 859 1.83 0.03 -14.30
N PRO A 860 1.59 -0.94 -13.41
CA PRO A 860 0.33 -1.04 -12.66
C PRO A 860 0.21 -0.09 -11.46
N LEU A 861 1.31 0.50 -10.97
CA LEU A 861 1.33 1.23 -9.69
C LEU A 861 0.52 2.54 -9.69
N ASN A 862 0.33 3.18 -10.85
CA ASN A 862 -0.44 4.43 -10.99
C ASN A 862 -1.82 4.22 -11.67
N SER A 863 -2.43 3.03 -11.53
CA SER A 863 -3.82 2.83 -11.97
C SER A 863 -4.79 3.51 -11.00
N VAL A 864 -5.17 4.76 -11.31
CA VAL A 864 -6.35 5.40 -10.73
C VAL A 864 -7.54 4.45 -10.89
N ASN A 865 -8.28 4.21 -9.79
CA ASN A 865 -9.43 3.29 -9.74
C ASN A 865 -10.35 3.50 -10.96
N PRO A 866 -10.57 2.48 -11.82
CA PRO A 866 -11.38 2.64 -13.03
C PRO A 866 -12.87 2.91 -12.75
N PHE A 867 -13.31 2.72 -11.50
CA PHE A 867 -14.64 3.08 -11.00
C PHE A 867 -14.65 4.38 -10.18
N ALA A 868 -13.52 5.09 -10.06
CA ALA A 868 -13.46 6.44 -9.49
C ALA A 868 -13.73 7.47 -10.59
N MET A 869 -15.00 7.85 -10.73
CA MET A 869 -15.36 9.08 -11.44
C MET A 869 -14.62 10.28 -10.81
N LYS A 870 -14.33 11.30 -11.64
CA LYS A 870 -13.53 12.45 -11.24
C LYS A 870 -14.11 13.11 -9.98
N ARG A 871 -13.35 13.09 -8.88
CA ARG A 871 -13.71 13.76 -7.61
C ARG A 871 -14.08 15.22 -7.88
N LYS A 872 -15.36 15.55 -7.79
CA LYS A 872 -15.81 16.93 -7.54
C LYS A 872 -15.86 17.14 -6.03
N LEU A 873 -15.14 18.15 -5.56
CA LEU A 873 -15.46 18.75 -4.26
C LEU A 873 -16.84 19.40 -4.39
N VAL A 874 -17.85 18.81 -3.76
CA VAL A 874 -19.17 19.42 -3.65
C VAL A 874 -19.11 20.39 -2.48
N ASP A 875 -19.04 21.68 -2.78
CA ASP A 875 -18.91 22.76 -1.80
C ASP A 875 -20.23 23.00 -1.06
N THR A 876 -20.55 22.12 -0.10
CA THR A 876 -21.74 22.22 0.74
C THR A 876 -21.55 23.30 1.80
N GLY A 877 -21.75 24.56 1.41
CA GLY A 877 -21.59 25.73 2.27
C GLY A 877 -22.37 25.61 3.59
N VAL A 878 -21.64 25.49 4.70
CA VAL A 878 -22.21 25.36 6.04
C VAL A 878 -22.74 26.72 6.51
N ILE A 879 -24.07 26.87 6.51
CA ILE A 879 -24.74 28.07 7.02
C ILE A 879 -24.64 28.11 8.54
N PHE A 880 -23.60 28.78 9.07
CA PHE A 880 -23.47 29.05 10.50
C PHE A 880 -24.53 30.06 10.98
N GLY A 881 -25.56 29.56 11.66
CA GLY A 881 -26.60 30.38 12.30
C GLY A 881 -26.05 31.16 13.51
N SER A 882 -25.62 32.40 13.30
CA SER A 882 -24.93 33.22 14.30
C SER A 882 -25.86 33.92 15.30
N GLU A 883 -26.63 33.17 16.11
CA GLU A 883 -27.46 33.71 17.19
C GLU A 883 -27.04 33.22 18.59
N LYS A 884 -26.00 33.84 19.17
CA LYS A 884 -25.76 33.97 20.64
C LYS A 884 -24.48 34.74 20.97
N LEU A 885 -24.49 36.08 20.83
CA LEU A 885 -23.40 36.92 21.37
C LEU A 885 -23.80 38.39 21.69
N LYS A 886 -24.97 38.58 22.33
CA LYS A 886 -25.37 39.86 22.93
C LYS A 886 -26.20 39.66 24.22
N LEU A 887 -25.54 39.56 25.38
CA LEU A 887 -25.92 40.29 26.61
C LEU A 887 -24.90 40.04 27.75
N ALA A 888 -23.94 40.95 27.92
CA ALA A 888 -23.16 41.12 29.15
C ALA A 888 -22.48 42.49 29.14
N LYS A 889 -23.17 43.53 29.64
CA LYS A 889 -22.57 44.83 29.92
C LYS A 889 -22.96 45.28 31.32
N LYS A 890 -22.09 44.99 32.29
CA LYS A 890 -22.01 45.68 33.57
C LYS A 890 -20.63 45.48 34.17
#